data_AF-A0A258TPD5-F1
#
_entry.id   AF-A0A258TPD5-F1
#
_cell.length_a   1.000
_cell.length_b   1.000
_cell.length_c   1.000
_cell.angle_alpha   90.00
_cell.angle_beta   90.00
_cell.angle_gamma   90.00
#
_symmetry.space_group_name_H-M   'P 1'
#
loop_
_entity.id
_entity.type
_entity.pdbx_description
1 polymer ?
#
loop_
_entity_poly.entity_id
_entity_poly.type
_entity_poly.pdbx_seq_one_letter_code
_entity_poly.pdbx_strand_id
1 'polypeptide(L)'
;METAKPLFSYRPYWAKRFGVSTFFPMSKKEMDALGWDSCDVILVTGDAYIDHPSFGMALIGRLLEAQGFRVGIIAQPDWKSADPFRVLGRPNLYFGVTAGNMDSMVNRYTSERRIRSDDAYTPGAAPDKRPDRALTVYAQRCREAYKDVAVVIGGIEGSLRRIAHYDYWSDTVRRSVLLDSKADMLLFGNAERALVDLTHRLAAGETIKDIRDLRGTAFMVSHGWKPTDEWHELDSLAMDTPGRVDKHPDPYATTGMTGDVGLPAAAQPTVAPIRFLSKEARLAAIHSARAHTVVRLPAYEQVEKNPILYAHASRVFHLESNPGNARAMVQAHGDGAGLRDVWLNPPPIPLSTPEMDAVFDAPYARAPHPSYRDAKIPAWEMIRFSINIMRGCFGGCTFCSITEHEGRIIQSRSEESILHEIEAIRDKTPGFTGVISDLGGPTANMYRLACKDAKIESACRRLSCVYPDICENMSTDHGPLIQVYRKARALPGIKKILISSGVRYDLAVKSPEYVKELVSHHVGGYLKIAPEHTEDGPLNHMMKPGMGAYDRFKQLFEKYSAEAGKEQYLIPYFIAAHPGTTNEDMLNLALWLKRNKFRLDQVQTFLPTPMAMATTMYHTELNPLKKVLRGAHGVAVTKQGRVRKLHKAFLRYHDAENWPMLREALKEMGREDLIGNGKHHLIPSYQPAGTGRWFEPSGAGKPESARKPESEERAYIHSPPTPRTESRGKPKPPDRFGKSSAAARPTESAPSASRRGAGRGARPGAPSEPPVTHGRRAARASVKPKK
;
A
#
# COMPACT_ATOMS: atom_id res chain seq x y z
N MET A 1 14.10 13.67 19.09
CA MET A 1 12.89 13.83 18.26
C MET A 1 11.93 14.75 19.00
N GLU A 2 11.05 15.41 18.28
CA GLU A 2 9.86 16.06 18.85
C GLU A 2 8.98 14.98 19.50
N THR A 3 8.50 15.22 20.71
CA THR A 3 7.51 14.33 21.36
C THR A 3 6.14 14.64 20.80
N ALA A 4 5.69 13.84 19.82
CA ALA A 4 4.36 13.98 19.24
C ALA A 4 3.27 13.87 20.31
N LYS A 5 2.22 14.70 20.18
CA LYS A 5 1.04 14.66 21.05
C LYS A 5 0.38 13.26 20.97
N PRO A 6 0.12 12.59 22.11
CA PRO A 6 -0.45 11.24 22.09
C PRO A 6 -1.84 11.23 21.45
N LEU A 7 -2.10 10.23 20.61
CA LEU A 7 -3.27 10.18 19.72
C LEU A 7 -4.61 10.29 20.47
N PHE A 8 -4.70 9.73 21.67
CA PHE A 8 -5.90 9.73 22.53
C PHE A 8 -5.83 10.74 23.69
N SER A 9 -4.93 11.72 23.63
CA SER A 9 -4.82 12.81 24.65
C SER A 9 -5.81 13.97 24.42
N TYR A 10 -6.51 13.99 23.28
CA TYR A 10 -7.52 14.99 22.99
C TYR A 10 -8.77 14.77 23.85
N ARG A 11 -9.41 15.86 24.28
CA ARG A 11 -10.76 15.78 24.85
C ARG A 11 -11.71 15.28 23.75
N PRO A 12 -12.46 14.18 23.96
CA PRO A 12 -13.37 13.69 22.93
C PRO A 12 -14.46 14.72 22.58
N TYR A 13 -14.80 14.77 21.30
CA TYR A 13 -15.85 15.63 20.77
C TYR A 13 -17.23 15.26 21.33
N TRP A 14 -18.15 16.23 21.37
CA TRP A 14 -19.42 16.11 22.10
C TRP A 14 -20.30 14.95 21.62
N ALA A 15 -20.18 14.56 20.34
CA ALA A 15 -21.00 13.52 19.74
C ALA A 15 -20.65 12.10 20.24
N LYS A 16 -19.56 11.92 21.01
CA LYS A 16 -19.29 10.70 21.79
C LYS A 16 -20.47 10.26 22.67
N ARG A 17 -21.38 11.17 23.02
CA ARG A 17 -22.63 10.88 23.76
C ARG A 17 -23.55 9.87 23.05
N PHE A 18 -23.43 9.69 21.73
CA PHE A 18 -24.21 8.71 20.97
C PHE A 18 -23.66 7.27 21.08
N GLY A 19 -22.52 7.07 21.74
CA GLY A 19 -21.90 5.76 21.90
C GLY A 19 -21.04 5.33 20.69
N VAL A 20 -20.94 4.02 20.49
CA VAL A 20 -20.19 3.38 19.41
C VAL A 20 -21.18 2.71 18.46
N SER A 21 -21.00 2.92 17.16
CA SER A 21 -21.82 2.30 16.11
C SER A 21 -21.36 0.86 15.83
N THR A 22 -22.29 -0.07 15.58
CA THR A 22 -21.89 -1.43 15.11
C THR A 22 -21.23 -1.36 13.74
N PHE A 23 -21.75 -0.51 12.86
CA PHE A 23 -21.19 -0.14 11.57
C PHE A 23 -21.46 1.35 11.33
N PHE A 24 -20.57 2.03 10.61
CA PHE A 24 -20.81 3.39 10.14
C PHE A 24 -21.96 3.42 9.11
N PRO A 25 -22.89 4.39 9.19
CA PRO A 25 -24.04 4.45 8.31
C PRO A 25 -23.63 4.70 6.85
N MET A 26 -24.26 3.96 5.93
CA MET A 26 -24.16 4.16 4.48
C MET A 26 -25.39 4.84 3.88
N SER A 27 -26.44 5.03 4.68
CA SER A 27 -27.71 5.65 4.29
C SER A 27 -28.32 6.47 5.44
N LYS A 28 -29.21 7.41 5.11
CA LYS A 28 -29.94 8.20 6.13
C LYS A 28 -30.72 7.33 7.11
N LYS A 29 -31.33 6.24 6.64
CA LYS A 29 -32.05 5.28 7.49
C LYS A 29 -31.18 4.68 8.60
N GLU A 30 -29.88 4.50 8.33
CA GLU A 30 -28.91 4.02 9.33
C GLU A 30 -28.46 5.16 10.26
N MET A 31 -28.38 6.40 9.77
CA MET A 31 -28.19 7.59 10.63
C MET A 31 -29.39 7.80 11.58
N ASP A 32 -30.62 7.68 11.06
CA ASP A 32 -31.87 7.76 11.84
C ASP A 32 -31.88 6.70 12.95
N ALA A 33 -31.44 5.47 12.64
CA ALA A 33 -31.33 4.37 13.61
C ALA A 33 -30.23 4.58 14.67
N LEU A 34 -29.23 5.41 14.39
CA LEU A 34 -28.21 5.86 15.34
C LEU A 34 -28.60 7.16 16.07
N GLY A 35 -29.74 7.77 15.73
CA GLY A 35 -30.19 9.06 16.26
C GLY A 35 -29.36 10.25 15.76
N TRP A 36 -28.76 10.16 14.58
CA TRP A 36 -27.88 11.19 14.01
C TRP A 36 -28.61 12.03 12.95
N ASP A 37 -28.64 13.35 13.14
CA ASP A 37 -29.12 14.32 12.15
C ASP A 37 -28.14 14.56 10.97
N SER A 38 -26.86 14.29 11.22
CA SER A 38 -25.73 14.66 10.37
C SER A 38 -24.50 13.80 10.71
N CYS A 39 -23.62 13.61 9.74
CA CYS A 39 -22.26 13.12 9.99
C CYS A 39 -21.31 14.30 10.19
N ASP A 40 -20.34 14.18 11.10
CA ASP A 40 -19.31 15.19 11.26
C ASP A 40 -18.23 15.04 10.18
N VAL A 41 -17.88 13.79 9.84
CA VAL A 41 -17.00 13.44 8.72
C VAL A 41 -17.69 12.37 7.85
N ILE A 42 -17.60 12.49 6.53
CA ILE A 42 -18.00 11.43 5.59
C ILE A 42 -16.76 10.90 4.88
N LEU A 43 -16.55 9.58 4.94
CA LEU A 43 -15.46 8.89 4.25
C LEU A 43 -15.95 8.27 2.94
N VAL A 44 -15.27 8.54 1.84
CA VAL A 44 -15.58 8.04 0.49
C VAL A 44 -14.48 7.10 0.03
N THR A 45 -14.85 5.89 -0.41
CA THR A 45 -13.90 4.80 -0.71
C THR A 45 -14.24 4.05 -2.00
N GLY A 46 -13.20 3.61 -2.72
CA GLY A 46 -13.32 2.75 -3.91
C GLY A 46 -13.39 1.24 -3.63
N ASP A 47 -13.28 0.83 -2.37
CA ASP A 47 -13.52 -0.55 -1.91
C ASP A 47 -14.91 -0.70 -1.29
N ALA A 48 -15.44 -1.92 -1.18
CA ALA A 48 -16.57 -2.22 -0.31
C ALA A 48 -16.29 -1.86 1.16
N TYR A 49 -17.31 -1.46 1.92
CA TYR A 49 -17.17 -1.24 3.36
C TYR A 49 -17.07 -2.59 4.10
N ILE A 50 -15.85 -2.93 4.52
CA ILE A 50 -15.53 -4.03 5.41
C ILE A 50 -14.93 -3.42 6.68
N ASP A 51 -15.58 -3.64 7.82
CA ASP A 51 -15.21 -3.01 9.08
C ASP A 51 -14.14 -3.84 9.80
N HIS A 52 -12.89 -3.60 9.44
CA HIS A 52 -11.73 -4.42 9.81
C HIS A 52 -10.44 -3.59 9.85
N PRO A 53 -9.50 -3.82 10.78
CA PRO A 53 -8.28 -2.99 10.90
C PRO A 53 -7.38 -3.01 9.65
N SER A 54 -7.42 -4.08 8.85
CA SER A 54 -6.71 -4.16 7.55
C SER A 54 -7.34 -3.33 6.42
N PHE A 55 -8.47 -2.65 6.65
CA PHE A 55 -9.13 -1.78 5.68
C PHE A 55 -8.97 -0.31 6.11
N GLY A 56 -8.19 0.46 5.35
CA GLY A 56 -7.74 1.79 5.76
C GLY A 56 -8.86 2.77 6.13
N MET A 57 -9.98 2.77 5.39
CA MET A 57 -11.14 3.63 5.69
C MET A 57 -11.88 3.24 6.98
N ALA A 58 -11.92 1.95 7.34
CA ALA A 58 -12.55 1.49 8.58
C ALA A 58 -11.66 1.84 9.77
N LEU A 59 -10.35 1.65 9.66
CA LEU A 59 -9.39 1.99 10.71
C LEU A 59 -9.38 3.49 11.02
N ILE A 60 -9.35 4.37 10.01
CA ILE A 60 -9.44 5.82 10.26
C ILE A 60 -10.85 6.24 10.74
N GLY A 61 -11.91 5.54 10.32
CA GLY A 61 -13.26 5.76 10.82
C GLY A 61 -13.39 5.43 12.31
N ARG A 62 -12.90 4.26 12.74
CA ARG A 62 -12.87 3.85 14.16
C ARG A 62 -11.98 4.76 15.01
N LEU A 63 -10.88 5.25 14.46
CA LEU A 63 -10.08 6.29 15.11
C LEU A 63 -10.88 7.58 15.34
N LEU A 64 -11.57 8.10 14.31
CA LEU A 64 -12.40 9.31 14.41
C LEU A 64 -13.60 9.13 15.37
N GLU A 65 -14.22 7.95 15.39
CA GLU A 65 -15.27 7.58 16.34
C GLU A 65 -14.74 7.54 17.79
N ALA A 66 -13.54 7.01 18.01
CA ALA A 66 -12.89 7.02 19.32
C ALA A 66 -12.56 8.45 19.83
N GLN A 67 -12.28 9.37 18.91
CA GLN A 67 -12.19 10.82 19.19
C GLN A 67 -13.56 11.48 19.44
N GLY A 68 -14.67 10.79 19.20
CA GLY A 68 -16.04 11.26 19.47
C GLY A 68 -16.76 11.91 18.30
N PHE A 69 -16.27 11.75 17.05
CA PHE A 69 -16.93 12.27 15.84
C PHE A 69 -17.89 11.25 15.22
N ARG A 70 -18.99 11.73 14.64
CA ARG A 70 -19.91 10.89 13.85
C ARG A 70 -19.35 10.70 12.44
N VAL A 71 -19.05 9.45 12.10
CA VAL A 71 -18.45 9.09 10.80
C VAL A 71 -19.47 8.34 9.96
N GLY A 72 -19.70 8.77 8.73
CA GLY A 72 -20.47 8.01 7.73
C GLY A 72 -19.59 7.52 6.58
N ILE A 73 -20.01 6.47 5.87
CA ILE A 73 -19.24 5.87 4.77
C ILE A 73 -20.04 5.84 3.46
N ILE A 74 -19.41 6.28 2.37
CA ILE A 74 -19.91 6.12 0.99
C ILE A 74 -18.94 5.22 0.23
N ALA A 75 -19.29 3.94 0.13
CA ALA A 75 -18.47 2.92 -0.53
C ALA A 75 -18.93 2.66 -1.97
N GLN A 76 -18.00 2.73 -2.92
CA GLN A 76 -18.20 2.53 -4.36
C GLN A 76 -19.38 3.33 -4.97
N PRO A 77 -19.45 4.66 -4.77
CA PRO A 77 -20.48 5.49 -5.40
C PRO A 77 -20.35 5.51 -6.93
N ASP A 78 -21.47 5.54 -7.65
CA ASP A 78 -21.44 5.82 -9.10
C ASP A 78 -20.97 7.27 -9.31
N TRP A 79 -19.85 7.42 -10.00
CA TRP A 79 -19.17 8.69 -10.25
C TRP A 79 -19.71 9.45 -11.46
N LYS A 80 -20.78 8.97 -12.11
CA LYS A 80 -21.39 9.67 -13.26
C LYS A 80 -22.14 10.94 -12.87
N SER A 81 -22.65 11.04 -11.64
CA SER A 81 -23.17 12.29 -11.05
C SER A 81 -22.65 12.50 -9.62
N ALA A 82 -22.97 13.65 -9.02
CA ALA A 82 -22.69 13.92 -7.61
C ALA A 82 -23.76 13.40 -6.62
N ASP A 83 -24.88 12.86 -7.10
CA ASP A 83 -26.02 12.50 -6.22
C ASP A 83 -25.72 11.33 -5.26
N PRO A 84 -24.99 10.28 -5.66
CA PRO A 84 -24.51 9.25 -4.72
C PRO A 84 -23.63 9.81 -3.58
N PHE A 85 -22.98 10.96 -3.80
CA PHE A 85 -22.15 11.65 -2.81
C PHE A 85 -22.97 12.55 -1.88
N ARG A 86 -24.27 12.76 -2.17
CA ARG A 86 -25.25 13.49 -1.34
C ARG A 86 -26.10 12.56 -0.46
N VAL A 87 -25.90 11.24 -0.52
CA VAL A 87 -26.78 10.24 0.12
C VAL A 87 -26.85 10.39 1.65
N LEU A 88 -25.74 10.71 2.31
CA LEU A 88 -25.65 10.99 3.76
C LEU A 88 -25.91 12.47 4.12
N GLY A 89 -26.19 13.32 3.14
CA GLY A 89 -26.30 14.77 3.34
C GLY A 89 -24.94 15.49 3.36
N ARG A 90 -24.92 16.70 3.95
CA ARG A 90 -23.72 17.54 4.11
C ARG A 90 -22.98 17.12 5.39
N PRO A 91 -21.65 16.86 5.37
CA PRO A 91 -20.89 16.65 6.58
C PRO A 91 -20.60 18.00 7.28
N ASN A 92 -20.49 17.98 8.60
CA ASN A 92 -20.27 19.22 9.38
C ASN A 92 -18.83 19.75 9.25
N LEU A 93 -17.84 18.87 9.04
CA LEU A 93 -16.42 19.24 8.95
C LEU A 93 -15.88 19.06 7.51
N TYR A 94 -15.78 17.83 7.00
CA TYR A 94 -15.16 17.54 5.70
C TYR A 94 -15.56 16.19 5.09
N PHE A 95 -15.30 16.04 3.78
CA PHE A 95 -15.24 14.74 3.09
C PHE A 95 -13.81 14.20 3.10
N GLY A 96 -13.60 13.01 3.66
CA GLY A 96 -12.33 12.26 3.55
C GLY A 96 -12.40 11.27 2.39
N VAL A 97 -11.45 11.30 1.45
CA VAL A 97 -11.54 10.54 0.20
C VAL A 97 -10.32 9.63 -0.01
N THR A 98 -10.56 8.36 -0.38
CA THR A 98 -9.54 7.38 -0.73
C THR A 98 -9.96 6.53 -1.95
N ALA A 99 -8.98 6.05 -2.72
CA ALA A 99 -9.21 5.07 -3.80
C ALA A 99 -9.50 3.64 -3.28
N GLY A 100 -9.22 3.38 -2.00
CA GLY A 100 -9.28 2.05 -1.37
C GLY A 100 -7.91 1.60 -0.83
N ASN A 101 -7.77 0.31 -0.57
CA ASN A 101 -6.52 -0.35 -0.13
C ASN A 101 -5.56 -0.67 -1.30
N MET A 102 -5.89 -0.25 -2.53
CA MET A 102 -5.06 -0.38 -3.72
C MET A 102 -5.28 0.83 -4.64
N ASP A 103 -4.24 1.24 -5.39
CA ASP A 103 -4.39 2.25 -6.46
C ASP A 103 -5.38 1.74 -7.52
N SER A 104 -6.31 2.60 -7.94
CA SER A 104 -7.43 2.25 -8.81
C SER A 104 -6.98 1.73 -10.19
N MET A 105 -5.83 2.20 -10.69
CA MET A 105 -5.26 1.74 -11.95
C MET A 105 -4.61 0.36 -11.79
N VAL A 106 -3.86 0.13 -10.71
CA VAL A 106 -3.27 -1.18 -10.38
C VAL A 106 -4.36 -2.24 -10.14
N ASN A 107 -5.49 -1.81 -9.59
CA ASN A 107 -6.68 -2.62 -9.39
C ASN A 107 -7.40 -2.98 -10.69
N ARG A 108 -7.54 -2.04 -11.64
CA ARG A 108 -8.30 -2.26 -12.88
C ARG A 108 -7.45 -2.87 -14.01
N TYR A 109 -6.13 -2.66 -14.01
CA TYR A 109 -5.23 -3.05 -15.09
C TYR A 109 -4.10 -4.00 -14.63
N THR A 110 -3.53 -4.73 -15.59
CA THR A 110 -2.28 -5.48 -15.43
C THR A 110 -1.07 -4.62 -15.83
N SER A 111 0.16 -5.08 -15.54
CA SER A 111 1.40 -4.42 -15.99
C SER A 111 1.70 -4.56 -17.50
N GLU A 112 0.75 -5.10 -18.26
CA GLU A 112 0.68 -5.07 -19.73
C GLU A 112 -0.44 -4.12 -20.24
N ARG A 113 -0.98 -3.24 -19.37
CA ARG A 113 -2.13 -2.36 -19.64
C ARG A 113 -3.43 -3.09 -20.07
N ARG A 114 -3.57 -4.40 -19.81
CA ARG A 114 -4.82 -5.15 -20.03
C ARG A 114 -5.80 -4.91 -18.88
N ILE A 115 -7.09 -4.78 -19.16
CA ILE A 115 -8.16 -4.72 -18.15
C ILE A 115 -8.31 -6.10 -17.45
N ARG A 116 -8.59 -6.09 -16.16
CA ARG A 116 -8.91 -7.28 -15.35
C ARG A 116 -10.39 -7.61 -15.38
N SER A 117 -10.72 -8.90 -15.28
CA SER A 117 -12.08 -9.43 -15.22
C SER A 117 -12.82 -9.16 -13.91
N ASP A 118 -12.09 -8.84 -12.85
CA ASP A 118 -12.49 -8.96 -11.46
C ASP A 118 -11.84 -7.89 -10.57
N ASP A 119 -12.55 -7.46 -9.53
CA ASP A 119 -12.06 -6.57 -8.47
C ASP A 119 -12.20 -7.26 -7.11
N ALA A 120 -11.06 -7.55 -6.47
CA ALA A 120 -11.01 -8.31 -5.22
C ALA A 120 -11.71 -7.61 -4.04
N TYR A 121 -11.90 -6.29 -4.08
CA TYR A 121 -12.51 -5.50 -3.01
C TYR A 121 -13.98 -5.15 -3.28
N THR A 122 -14.56 -5.68 -4.36
CA THR A 122 -15.95 -5.43 -4.77
C THR A 122 -16.88 -6.59 -4.41
N PRO A 123 -18.16 -6.36 -4.03
CA PRO A 123 -19.14 -7.42 -3.83
C PRO A 123 -19.40 -8.22 -5.11
N GLY A 124 -19.34 -9.55 -5.03
CA GLY A 124 -19.41 -10.45 -6.18
C GLY A 124 -18.16 -10.43 -7.07
N ALA A 125 -17.05 -9.83 -6.60
CA ALA A 125 -15.84 -9.57 -7.36
C ALA A 125 -16.04 -8.72 -8.64
N ALA A 126 -17.14 -7.97 -8.74
CA ALA A 126 -17.56 -7.34 -9.99
C ALA A 126 -16.54 -6.30 -10.52
N PRO A 127 -16.21 -6.30 -11.83
CA PRO A 127 -15.37 -5.28 -12.43
C PRO A 127 -16.08 -3.92 -12.51
N ASP A 128 -15.31 -2.88 -12.84
CA ASP A 128 -15.82 -1.54 -13.17
C ASP A 128 -16.75 -0.89 -12.11
N LYS A 129 -16.50 -1.17 -10.83
CA LYS A 129 -17.18 -0.53 -9.68
C LYS A 129 -16.48 0.69 -9.10
N ARG A 130 -15.33 1.09 -9.66
CA ARG A 130 -14.63 2.34 -9.36
C ARG A 130 -14.01 2.94 -10.63
N PRO A 131 -13.84 4.27 -10.73
CA PRO A 131 -13.20 4.90 -11.87
C PRO A 131 -11.68 4.79 -11.84
N ASP A 132 -11.06 4.98 -13.01
CA ASP A 132 -9.64 5.30 -13.13
C ASP A 132 -9.29 6.56 -12.33
N ARG A 133 -8.22 6.51 -11.54
CA ARG A 133 -7.76 7.60 -10.64
C ARG A 133 -8.90 8.02 -9.70
N ALA A 134 -9.48 7.02 -9.03
CA ALA A 134 -10.66 7.13 -8.20
C ALA A 134 -10.58 8.26 -7.17
N LEU A 135 -9.41 8.52 -6.59
CA LEU A 135 -9.20 9.61 -5.64
C LEU A 135 -9.57 10.98 -6.23
N THR A 136 -9.08 11.26 -7.44
CA THR A 136 -9.34 12.51 -8.16
C THR A 136 -10.82 12.66 -8.49
N VAL A 137 -11.43 11.61 -9.05
CA VAL A 137 -12.83 11.65 -9.47
C VAL A 137 -13.77 11.80 -8.27
N TYR A 138 -13.55 11.04 -7.20
CA TYR A 138 -14.36 11.14 -5.98
C TYR A 138 -14.19 12.49 -5.27
N ALA A 139 -12.98 13.05 -5.21
CA ALA A 139 -12.76 14.39 -4.65
C ALA A 139 -13.50 15.49 -5.43
N GLN A 140 -13.47 15.43 -6.77
CA GLN A 140 -14.24 16.33 -7.63
C GLN A 140 -15.75 16.19 -7.40
N ARG A 141 -16.28 14.98 -7.28
CA ARG A 141 -17.71 14.75 -7.00
C ARG A 141 -18.12 15.17 -5.59
N CYS A 142 -17.24 15.07 -4.58
CA CYS A 142 -17.51 15.65 -3.25
C CYS A 142 -17.66 17.18 -3.32
N ARG A 143 -16.78 17.86 -4.07
CA ARG A 143 -16.86 19.31 -4.30
C ARG A 143 -18.09 19.73 -5.11
N GLU A 144 -18.53 18.90 -6.05
CA GLU A 144 -19.77 19.11 -6.81
C GLU A 144 -21.01 18.84 -5.95
N ALA A 145 -20.95 17.87 -5.03
CA ALA A 145 -22.00 17.59 -4.07
C ALA A 145 -22.23 18.79 -3.14
N TYR A 146 -21.15 19.33 -2.55
CA TYR A 146 -21.16 20.50 -1.67
C TYR A 146 -19.87 21.34 -1.85
N LYS A 147 -20.00 22.55 -2.42
CA LYS A 147 -18.85 23.39 -2.78
C LYS A 147 -18.04 23.88 -1.58
N ASP A 148 -18.73 24.31 -0.53
CA ASP A 148 -18.15 25.00 0.64
C ASP A 148 -17.74 24.03 1.76
N VAL A 149 -17.78 22.73 1.49
CA VAL A 149 -17.29 21.69 2.40
C VAL A 149 -15.84 21.37 2.06
N ALA A 150 -15.00 21.21 3.08
CA ALA A 150 -13.60 20.84 2.90
C ALA A 150 -13.48 19.42 2.31
N VAL A 151 -12.53 19.22 1.40
CA VAL A 151 -12.23 17.92 0.79
C VAL A 151 -10.79 17.53 1.13
N VAL A 152 -10.64 16.46 1.90
CA VAL A 152 -9.37 15.91 2.37
C VAL A 152 -9.12 14.58 1.65
N ILE A 153 -8.00 14.45 0.95
CA ILE A 153 -7.63 13.22 0.23
C ILE A 153 -6.54 12.43 0.97
N GLY A 154 -6.45 11.12 0.74
CA GLY A 154 -5.42 10.28 1.35
C GLY A 154 -5.28 8.88 0.73
N GLY A 155 -4.81 7.93 1.53
CA GLY A 155 -4.57 6.54 1.09
C GLY A 155 -3.34 6.39 0.18
N ILE A 156 -3.20 5.21 -0.43
CA ILE A 156 -2.05 4.85 -1.30
C ILE A 156 -2.00 5.76 -2.53
N GLU A 157 -3.13 5.87 -3.26
CA GLU A 157 -3.21 6.64 -4.51
C GLU A 157 -2.91 8.13 -4.28
N GLY A 158 -3.33 8.71 -3.16
CA GLY A 158 -2.97 10.08 -2.80
C GLY A 158 -1.51 10.21 -2.39
N SER A 159 -1.04 9.33 -1.50
CA SER A 159 0.34 9.33 -1.00
C SER A 159 1.36 9.27 -2.12
N LEU A 160 1.15 8.42 -3.13
CA LEU A 160 2.12 8.16 -4.21
C LEU A 160 1.98 9.11 -5.41
N ARG A 161 1.14 10.15 -5.30
CA ARG A 161 0.92 11.16 -6.35
C ARG A 161 1.08 12.60 -5.82
N ARG A 162 1.78 12.76 -4.68
CA ARG A 162 1.87 14.01 -3.90
C ARG A 162 2.73 15.12 -4.53
N ILE A 163 3.63 14.76 -5.44
CA ILE A 163 4.45 15.67 -6.27
C ILE A 163 4.31 15.31 -7.75
N ALA A 164 5.05 15.98 -8.63
CA ALA A 164 5.23 15.57 -10.02
C ALA A 164 5.68 14.10 -10.10
N HIS A 165 5.00 13.28 -10.91
CA HIS A 165 5.23 11.85 -10.99
C HIS A 165 4.96 11.30 -12.39
N TYR A 166 5.80 10.39 -12.88
CA TYR A 166 5.51 9.62 -14.08
C TYR A 166 4.32 8.65 -13.84
N ASP A 167 3.29 8.75 -14.69
CA ASP A 167 2.12 7.88 -14.69
C ASP A 167 2.22 6.88 -15.85
N TYR A 168 2.53 5.62 -15.53
CA TYR A 168 2.71 4.54 -16.52
C TYR A 168 1.50 4.31 -17.44
N TRP A 169 0.31 4.80 -17.07
CA TRP A 169 -0.93 4.57 -17.81
C TRP A 169 -1.15 5.63 -18.90
N SER A 170 -0.81 6.90 -18.65
CA SER A 170 -0.77 7.94 -19.69
C SER A 170 0.59 8.10 -20.38
N ASP A 171 1.64 7.44 -19.87
CA ASP A 171 3.03 7.53 -20.37
C ASP A 171 3.63 8.95 -20.29
N THR A 172 3.20 9.73 -19.29
CA THR A 172 3.56 11.14 -19.11
C THR A 172 3.94 11.44 -17.67
N VAL A 173 4.72 12.49 -17.44
CA VAL A 173 4.84 13.10 -16.11
C VAL A 173 3.54 13.87 -15.84
N ARG A 174 2.89 13.59 -14.72
CA ARG A 174 1.70 14.28 -14.22
C ARG A 174 2.06 15.24 -13.08
N ARG A 175 1.22 16.25 -12.89
CA ARG A 175 1.29 17.20 -11.77
C ARG A 175 0.91 16.51 -10.44
N SER A 176 1.11 17.19 -9.32
CA SER A 176 0.60 16.70 -8.02
C SER A 176 -0.91 16.50 -8.09
N VAL A 177 -1.40 15.42 -7.49
CA VAL A 177 -2.84 15.07 -7.46
C VAL A 177 -3.70 16.14 -6.80
N LEU A 178 -3.12 17.03 -5.99
CA LEU A 178 -3.81 18.21 -5.42
C LEU A 178 -4.37 19.16 -6.49
N LEU A 179 -3.67 19.34 -7.61
CA LEU A 179 -4.13 20.21 -8.71
C LEU A 179 -5.31 19.58 -9.47
N ASP A 180 -5.20 18.28 -9.77
CA ASP A 180 -6.24 17.53 -10.51
C ASP A 180 -7.50 17.35 -9.66
N SER A 181 -7.36 16.98 -8.39
CA SER A 181 -8.47 16.68 -7.47
C SER A 181 -9.20 17.91 -6.93
N LYS A 182 -8.50 19.06 -6.84
CA LYS A 182 -8.97 20.28 -6.15
C LYS A 182 -9.34 20.03 -4.68
N ALA A 183 -8.68 19.08 -4.03
CA ALA A 183 -8.75 18.88 -2.59
C ALA A 183 -8.04 20.03 -1.84
N ASP A 184 -8.49 20.33 -0.62
CA ASP A 184 -7.92 21.39 0.22
C ASP A 184 -6.62 20.94 0.90
N MET A 185 -6.54 19.65 1.24
CA MET A 185 -5.37 19.02 1.88
C MET A 185 -5.25 17.53 1.49
N LEU A 186 -4.02 17.06 1.37
CA LEU A 186 -3.66 15.65 1.23
C LEU A 186 -2.99 15.17 2.52
N LEU A 187 -3.47 14.07 3.08
CA LEU A 187 -2.82 13.34 4.16
C LEU A 187 -2.02 12.17 3.58
N PHE A 188 -0.74 12.06 3.93
CA PHE A 188 0.17 11.01 3.45
C PHE A 188 1.00 10.39 4.59
N GLY A 189 1.43 9.15 4.38
CA GLY A 189 2.06 8.36 5.46
C GLY A 189 1.02 7.63 6.32
N ASN A 190 1.47 7.05 7.44
CA ASN A 190 0.61 6.77 8.59
C ASN A 190 0.16 8.10 9.22
N ALA A 191 -0.90 8.69 8.65
CA ALA A 191 -1.34 10.04 8.91
C ALA A 191 -2.33 10.17 10.09
N GLU A 192 -2.50 9.14 10.92
CA GLU A 192 -3.43 9.10 12.06
C GLU A 192 -3.32 10.34 12.96
N ARG A 193 -2.09 10.79 13.25
CA ARG A 193 -1.87 12.01 14.06
C ARG A 193 -2.41 13.26 13.39
N ALA A 194 -2.12 13.45 12.09
CA ALA A 194 -2.55 14.61 11.33
C ALA A 194 -4.08 14.62 11.13
N LEU A 195 -4.68 13.45 10.91
CA LEU A 195 -6.13 13.29 10.80
C LEU A 195 -6.84 13.73 12.09
N VAL A 196 -6.37 13.27 13.25
CA VAL A 196 -6.97 13.61 14.55
C VAL A 196 -6.80 15.10 14.86
N ASP A 197 -5.60 15.67 14.64
CA ASP A 197 -5.32 17.08 14.89
C ASP A 197 -6.16 18.00 13.98
N LEU A 198 -6.16 17.71 12.66
CA LEU A 198 -7.01 18.39 11.66
C LEU A 198 -8.49 18.36 12.07
N THR A 199 -9.02 17.20 12.45
CA THR A 199 -10.45 17.08 12.78
C THR A 199 -10.81 17.89 14.03
N HIS A 200 -9.97 17.86 15.08
CA HIS A 200 -10.20 18.66 16.28
C HIS A 200 -10.06 20.16 16.04
N ARG A 201 -9.14 20.60 15.17
CA ARG A 201 -8.96 22.02 14.80
C ARG A 201 -10.12 22.54 13.96
N LEU A 202 -10.58 21.79 12.96
CA LEU A 202 -11.81 22.10 12.22
C LEU A 202 -13.04 22.12 13.13
N ALA A 203 -13.14 21.20 14.09
CA ALA A 203 -14.23 21.16 15.07
C ALA A 203 -14.16 22.29 16.12
N ALA A 204 -13.00 22.94 16.28
CA ALA A 204 -12.82 24.16 17.06
C ALA A 204 -13.11 25.45 16.25
N GLY A 205 -13.42 25.33 14.95
CA GLY A 205 -13.75 26.46 14.07
C GLY A 205 -12.57 27.07 13.30
N GLU A 206 -11.37 26.48 13.39
CA GLU A 206 -10.24 26.89 12.54
C GLU A 206 -10.50 26.50 11.08
N THR A 207 -10.09 27.32 10.09
CA THR A 207 -10.31 26.97 8.68
C THR A 207 -9.20 26.06 8.16
N ILE A 208 -9.53 25.14 7.24
CA ILE A 208 -8.55 24.27 6.58
C ILE A 208 -7.47 25.05 5.78
N LYS A 209 -7.64 26.36 5.58
CA LYS A 209 -6.66 27.21 4.90
C LYS A 209 -5.56 27.74 5.83
N ASP A 210 -5.77 27.68 7.14
CA ASP A 210 -4.87 28.22 8.16
C ASP A 210 -4.05 27.09 8.83
N ILE A 211 -4.60 25.87 8.82
CA ILE A 211 -3.93 24.64 9.25
C ILE A 211 -2.81 24.27 8.27
N ARG A 212 -1.57 24.64 8.60
CA ARG A 212 -0.38 24.53 7.70
C ARG A 212 0.82 23.82 8.30
N ASP A 213 0.79 23.52 9.58
CA ASP A 213 1.88 23.01 10.41
C ASP A 213 1.87 21.47 10.59
N LEU A 214 0.78 20.80 10.20
CA LEU A 214 0.60 19.36 10.44
C LEU A 214 1.61 18.49 9.66
N ARG A 215 2.35 17.63 10.37
CA ARG A 215 3.29 16.67 9.77
C ARG A 215 2.54 15.55 9.03
N GLY A 216 3.04 15.16 7.86
CA GLY A 216 2.35 14.20 6.98
C GLY A 216 1.24 14.80 6.13
N THR A 217 1.23 16.12 5.92
CA THR A 217 0.26 16.80 5.05
C THR A 217 0.92 17.49 3.85
N ALA A 218 0.19 17.58 2.74
CA ALA A 218 0.55 18.39 1.59
C ALA A 218 -0.65 19.22 1.10
N PHE A 219 -0.38 20.41 0.56
CA PHE A 219 -1.43 21.36 0.17
C PHE A 219 -0.92 22.40 -0.85
N MET A 220 -1.84 23.09 -1.53
CA MET A 220 -1.52 24.19 -2.47
C MET A 220 -1.36 25.52 -1.73
N VAL A 221 -0.34 26.30 -2.12
CA VAL A 221 -0.12 27.70 -1.68
C VAL A 221 0.25 28.59 -2.86
N SER A 222 0.24 29.91 -2.64
CA SER A 222 0.83 30.87 -3.59
C SER A 222 2.33 30.58 -3.76
N HIS A 223 2.87 30.80 -4.95
CA HIS A 223 4.29 30.58 -5.19
C HIS A 223 5.17 31.49 -4.31
N GLY A 224 6.22 30.93 -3.71
CA GLY A 224 7.09 31.62 -2.76
C GLY A 224 6.49 31.79 -1.35
N TRP A 225 5.30 31.25 -1.07
CA TRP A 225 4.73 31.27 0.27
C TRP A 225 5.58 30.50 1.29
N LYS A 226 5.60 31.01 2.52
CA LYS A 226 6.28 30.44 3.68
C LYS A 226 5.39 30.59 4.93
N PRO A 227 5.53 29.73 5.95
CA PRO A 227 4.81 29.89 7.22
C PRO A 227 5.18 31.18 7.98
N THR A 228 6.46 31.55 7.99
CA THR A 228 6.99 32.81 8.56
C THR A 228 8.24 33.26 7.77
N ASP A 229 8.68 34.51 7.97
CA ASP A 229 9.89 35.06 7.33
C ASP A 229 11.20 34.34 7.76
N GLU A 230 11.17 33.63 8.90
CA GLU A 230 12.29 32.80 9.38
C GLU A 230 12.56 31.58 8.49
N TRP A 231 11.64 31.22 7.59
CA TRP A 231 11.82 30.07 6.71
C TRP A 231 12.81 30.36 5.58
N HIS A 232 13.90 29.60 5.57
CA HIS A 232 14.88 29.60 4.50
C HIS A 232 14.53 28.54 3.46
N GLU A 233 14.69 28.90 2.19
CA GLU A 233 14.54 27.98 1.07
C GLU A 233 15.91 27.46 0.65
N LEU A 234 16.02 26.15 0.46
CA LEU A 234 17.21 25.46 -0.02
C LEU A 234 16.89 24.81 -1.36
N ASP A 235 17.55 25.25 -2.44
CA ASP A 235 17.50 24.55 -3.72
C ASP A 235 18.05 23.13 -3.54
N SER A 236 17.23 22.14 -3.90
CA SER A 236 17.60 20.72 -3.93
C SER A 236 18.89 20.46 -4.72
N LEU A 237 19.19 21.22 -5.78
CA LEU A 237 20.41 21.07 -6.60
C LEU A 237 21.68 21.35 -5.78
N ALA A 238 21.62 22.30 -4.85
CA ALA A 238 22.73 22.59 -3.94
C ALA A 238 22.99 21.45 -2.94
N MET A 239 22.00 20.61 -2.64
CA MET A 239 22.15 19.50 -1.67
C MET A 239 23.06 18.38 -2.17
N ASP A 240 23.15 18.16 -3.49
CA ASP A 240 24.06 17.17 -4.06
C ASP A 240 25.44 17.77 -4.42
N THR A 241 25.67 19.08 -4.21
CA THR A 241 27.03 19.66 -4.17
C THR A 241 27.77 19.19 -2.90
N PRO A 242 29.02 18.68 -2.99
CA PRO A 242 29.81 18.36 -1.80
C PRO A 242 30.13 19.62 -0.98
N GLY A 243 29.67 19.65 0.27
CA GLY A 243 30.08 20.68 1.23
C GLY A 243 31.56 20.55 1.61
N ARG A 244 32.14 21.63 2.15
CA ARG A 244 33.50 21.61 2.73
C ARG A 244 33.55 20.58 3.86
N VAL A 245 34.36 19.53 3.69
CA VAL A 245 34.69 18.62 4.78
C VAL A 245 35.68 19.34 5.68
N ASP A 246 35.24 19.72 6.88
CA ASP A 246 36.15 20.19 7.93
C ASP A 246 37.12 19.04 8.25
N LYS A 247 38.42 19.26 8.05
CA LYS A 247 39.44 18.29 8.47
C LYS A 247 39.32 18.12 9.97
N HIS A 248 39.09 16.89 10.43
CA HIS A 248 39.22 16.56 11.84
C HIS A 248 40.66 16.91 12.26
N PRO A 249 40.87 17.64 13.38
CA PRO A 249 42.22 17.90 13.87
C PRO A 249 42.87 16.55 14.21
N ASP A 250 44.06 16.32 13.66
CA ASP A 250 44.84 15.11 13.91
C ASP A 250 45.37 15.15 15.35
N PRO A 251 45.02 14.17 16.22
CA PRO A 251 45.47 14.14 17.61
C PRO A 251 46.99 13.93 17.78
N TYR A 252 47.72 13.61 16.70
CA TYR A 252 49.17 13.45 16.69
C TYR A 252 49.92 14.54 15.91
N ALA A 253 49.23 15.58 15.42
CA ALA A 253 49.88 16.71 14.77
C ALA A 253 50.72 17.52 15.77
N THR A 254 52.04 17.28 15.76
CA THR A 254 53.01 18.07 16.50
C THR A 254 53.01 19.51 16.01
N THR A 255 52.70 20.46 16.91
CA THR A 255 52.67 21.89 16.61
C THR A 255 54.08 22.44 16.45
N GLY A 256 54.63 22.34 15.25
CA GLY A 256 55.97 22.86 14.95
C GLY A 256 56.38 22.80 13.48
N MET A 257 55.99 23.81 12.70
CA MET A 257 56.90 24.47 11.76
C MET A 257 56.33 25.80 11.25
N THR A 258 57.13 26.86 11.35
CA THR A 258 56.88 28.15 10.71
C THR A 258 57.26 28.07 9.23
N GLY A 259 56.31 28.27 8.33
CA GLY A 259 56.54 28.36 6.89
C GLY A 259 55.94 29.64 6.34
N ASP A 260 56.80 30.58 5.96
CA ASP A 260 56.40 31.90 5.46
C ASP A 260 56.04 31.83 3.98
N VAL A 261 54.82 32.23 3.61
CA VAL A 261 54.33 32.23 2.23
C VAL A 261 53.40 33.43 2.02
N GLY A 262 53.74 34.30 1.07
CA GLY A 262 53.15 35.63 0.95
C GLY A 262 51.63 35.64 0.68
N LEU A 263 50.92 36.47 1.46
CA LEU A 263 49.51 36.79 1.24
C LEU A 263 49.35 37.90 0.19
N PRO A 264 48.41 37.79 -0.77
CA PRO A 264 48.01 38.94 -1.60
C PRO A 264 47.28 39.99 -0.74
N ALA A 265 47.30 41.24 -1.21
CA ALA A 265 46.85 42.40 -0.42
C ALA A 265 45.43 42.25 0.17
N ALA A 266 45.30 42.55 1.46
CA ALA A 266 44.06 42.38 2.19
C ALA A 266 42.99 43.40 1.75
N ALA A 267 41.79 42.90 1.43
CA ALA A 267 40.59 43.71 1.53
C ALA A 267 40.38 44.15 3.00
N GLN A 268 39.76 45.31 3.21
CA GLN A 268 39.59 45.87 4.56
C GLN A 268 38.94 44.86 5.52
N PRO A 269 39.48 44.66 6.74
CA PRO A 269 38.96 43.68 7.67
C PRO A 269 37.58 44.12 8.20
N THR A 270 36.53 43.57 7.62
CA THR A 270 35.19 43.61 8.24
C THR A 270 35.28 42.89 9.59
N VAL A 271 35.11 43.64 10.68
CA VAL A 271 35.17 43.09 12.04
C VAL A 271 33.92 42.26 12.32
N ALA A 272 33.89 41.05 11.77
CA ALA A 272 32.88 40.05 12.04
C ALA A 272 33.08 39.53 13.48
N PRO A 273 32.18 39.80 14.43
CA PRO A 273 32.37 39.38 15.82
C PRO A 273 32.33 37.85 15.92
N ILE A 274 33.47 37.24 16.27
CA ILE A 274 33.59 35.79 16.42
C ILE A 274 32.81 35.36 17.66
N ARG A 275 31.52 35.02 17.45
CA ARG A 275 30.62 34.60 18.52
C ARG A 275 30.88 33.14 18.89
N PHE A 276 31.66 32.93 19.95
CA PHE A 276 31.86 31.63 20.56
C PHE A 276 30.53 31.09 21.12
N LEU A 277 29.88 30.21 20.36
CA LEU A 277 28.72 29.43 20.81
C LEU A 277 29.20 28.16 21.51
N SER A 278 28.53 27.76 22.60
CA SER A 278 28.72 26.42 23.16
C SER A 278 28.32 25.35 22.15
N LYS A 279 28.73 24.10 22.39
CA LYS A 279 28.37 22.96 21.52
C LYS A 279 26.85 22.79 21.45
N GLU A 280 26.17 23.01 22.56
CA GLU A 280 24.71 22.93 22.74
C GLU A 280 24.04 24.07 21.97
N ALA A 281 24.54 25.32 22.10
CA ALA A 281 24.02 26.47 21.38
C ALA A 281 24.23 26.35 19.85
N ARG A 282 25.38 25.83 19.41
CA ARG A 282 25.66 25.54 17.99
C ARG A 282 24.73 24.45 17.44
N LEU A 283 24.50 23.37 18.21
CA LEU A 283 23.56 22.31 17.80
C LEU A 283 22.11 22.81 17.77
N ALA A 284 21.68 23.60 18.77
CA ALA A 284 20.36 24.20 18.80
C ALA A 284 20.12 25.15 17.61
N ALA A 285 21.10 25.99 17.27
CA ALA A 285 21.04 26.87 16.10
C ALA A 285 20.95 26.06 14.78
N ILE A 286 21.75 24.99 14.63
CA ILE A 286 21.69 24.09 13.47
C ILE A 286 20.33 23.38 13.39
N HIS A 287 19.77 22.94 14.51
CA HIS A 287 18.45 22.30 14.56
C HIS A 287 17.32 23.29 14.20
N SER A 288 17.33 24.51 14.76
CA SER A 288 16.32 25.53 14.45
C SER A 288 16.38 25.96 12.99
N ALA A 289 17.56 26.30 12.46
CA ALA A 289 17.72 26.63 11.05
C ALA A 289 17.28 25.49 10.12
N ARG A 290 17.51 24.22 10.52
CA ARG A 290 17.05 23.05 9.78
C ARG A 290 15.53 22.86 9.84
N ALA A 291 14.89 23.12 10.98
CA ALA A 291 13.43 23.03 11.14
C ALA A 291 12.75 24.04 10.21
N HIS A 292 13.27 25.26 10.16
CA HIS A 292 12.84 26.34 9.27
C HIS A 292 13.51 26.27 7.87
N THR A 293 13.97 25.10 7.41
CA THR A 293 14.43 24.89 6.03
C THR A 293 13.35 24.15 5.23
N VAL A 294 12.88 24.75 4.13
CA VAL A 294 12.13 24.05 3.08
C VAL A 294 13.05 23.74 1.88
N VAL A 295 12.96 22.53 1.33
CA VAL A 295 13.73 22.12 0.15
C VAL A 295 12.91 22.37 -1.11
N ARG A 296 13.36 23.26 -2.00
CA ARG A 296 12.72 23.44 -3.32
C ARG A 296 13.20 22.37 -4.29
N LEU A 297 12.27 21.52 -4.72
CA LEU A 297 12.44 20.59 -5.83
C LEU A 297 12.31 21.35 -7.16
N PRO A 298 12.94 20.88 -8.26
CA PRO A 298 12.75 21.47 -9.58
C PRO A 298 11.27 21.47 -9.97
N ALA A 299 10.81 22.49 -10.69
CA ALA A 299 9.41 22.69 -11.04
C ALA A 299 8.86 21.55 -11.91
N TYR A 300 7.54 21.32 -11.89
CA TYR A 300 6.89 20.34 -12.78
C TYR A 300 7.27 20.58 -14.25
N GLU A 301 7.18 21.83 -14.68
CA GLU A 301 7.50 22.31 -16.03
C GLU A 301 8.97 22.06 -16.44
N GLN A 302 9.86 21.81 -15.47
CA GLN A 302 11.25 21.41 -15.66
C GLN A 302 11.43 19.88 -15.67
N VAL A 303 10.86 19.16 -14.70
CA VAL A 303 11.02 17.68 -14.60
C VAL A 303 10.23 16.92 -15.67
N GLU A 304 9.15 17.50 -16.21
CA GLU A 304 8.43 17.01 -17.38
C GLU A 304 9.33 16.94 -18.63
N LYS A 305 10.28 17.88 -18.74
CA LYS A 305 11.10 18.10 -19.95
C LYS A 305 12.56 17.67 -19.78
N ASN A 306 12.99 17.34 -18.56
CA ASN A 306 14.39 17.05 -18.24
C ASN A 306 14.51 15.81 -17.31
N PRO A 307 14.96 14.65 -17.84
CA PRO A 307 15.06 13.42 -17.06
C PRO A 307 16.11 13.48 -15.95
N ILE A 308 17.16 14.32 -16.09
CA ILE A 308 18.17 14.54 -15.04
C ILE A 308 17.51 15.23 -13.84
N LEU A 309 16.70 16.27 -14.09
CA LEU A 309 15.99 16.98 -13.02
C LEU A 309 14.89 16.12 -12.39
N TYR A 310 14.20 15.26 -13.16
CA TYR A 310 13.25 14.28 -12.62
C TYR A 310 13.96 13.27 -11.69
N ALA A 311 15.08 12.69 -12.14
CA ALA A 311 15.83 11.70 -11.36
C ALA A 311 16.45 12.32 -10.09
N HIS A 312 16.93 13.56 -10.17
CA HIS A 312 17.37 14.37 -9.02
C HIS A 312 16.23 14.67 -8.04
N ALA A 313 15.08 15.13 -8.52
CA ALA A 313 13.92 15.43 -7.68
C ALA A 313 13.45 14.18 -6.90
N SER A 314 13.36 13.04 -7.60
CA SER A 314 13.05 11.73 -7.01
C SER A 314 14.09 11.34 -5.95
N ARG A 315 15.39 11.46 -6.25
CA ARG A 315 16.48 11.18 -5.31
C ARG A 315 16.35 12.01 -4.02
N VAL A 316 16.20 13.34 -4.15
CA VAL A 316 16.14 14.24 -2.99
C VAL A 316 14.88 13.95 -2.16
N PHE A 317 13.74 13.72 -2.80
CA PHE A 317 12.51 13.31 -2.14
C PHE A 317 12.70 12.05 -1.25
N HIS A 318 13.34 10.99 -1.75
CA HIS A 318 13.58 9.76 -0.96
C HIS A 318 14.57 9.97 0.20
N LEU A 319 15.44 10.97 0.13
CA LEU A 319 16.35 11.35 1.23
C LEU A 319 15.63 12.14 2.36
N GLU A 320 14.44 12.69 2.10
CA GLU A 320 13.57 13.33 3.09
C GLU A 320 12.49 12.38 3.66
N SER A 321 12.57 11.06 3.41
CA SER A 321 11.63 10.06 3.94
C SER A 321 11.82 9.67 5.43
N ASN A 322 12.80 10.24 6.16
CA ASN A 322 13.04 9.93 7.58
C ASN A 322 12.44 11.01 8.50
N PRO A 323 11.34 10.74 9.25
CA PRO A 323 10.69 11.75 10.09
C PRO A 323 11.62 12.37 11.16
N GLY A 324 12.71 11.70 11.54
CA GLY A 324 13.67 12.22 12.52
C GLY A 324 14.57 13.37 12.02
N ASN A 325 14.75 13.54 10.70
CA ASN A 325 15.56 14.63 10.13
C ASN A 325 15.03 15.23 8.82
N ALA A 326 13.88 14.76 8.33
CA ALA A 326 13.21 15.28 7.15
C ALA A 326 12.87 16.77 7.29
N ARG A 327 13.07 17.50 6.20
CA ARG A 327 12.63 18.88 6.01
C ARG A 327 11.26 18.94 5.37
N ALA A 328 10.64 20.12 5.35
CA ALA A 328 9.57 20.40 4.41
C ALA A 328 10.12 20.38 2.97
N MET A 329 9.27 20.08 2.01
CA MET A 329 9.58 20.17 0.58
C MET A 329 8.56 21.05 -0.13
N VAL A 330 9.00 21.74 -1.18
CA VAL A 330 8.13 22.55 -2.05
C VAL A 330 8.43 22.28 -3.52
N GLN A 331 7.38 22.19 -4.35
CA GLN A 331 7.51 22.09 -5.80
C GLN A 331 6.58 23.06 -6.51
N ALA A 332 7.13 23.82 -7.46
CA ALA A 332 6.35 24.71 -8.31
C ALA A 332 5.58 23.93 -9.39
N HIS A 333 4.35 24.37 -9.67
CA HIS A 333 3.49 23.86 -10.74
C HIS A 333 2.75 25.03 -11.42
N GLY A 334 2.73 25.04 -12.75
CA GLY A 334 2.12 26.08 -13.58
C GLY A 334 3.08 27.22 -13.93
N ASP A 335 2.68 28.06 -14.89
CA ASP A 335 3.45 29.21 -15.37
C ASP A 335 2.70 30.53 -15.13
N GLY A 336 3.44 31.65 -15.07
CA GLY A 336 2.88 33.01 -15.02
C GLY A 336 1.89 33.20 -13.87
N ALA A 337 0.73 33.82 -14.15
CA ALA A 337 -0.32 34.03 -13.16
C ALA A 337 -0.99 32.73 -12.64
N GLY A 338 -0.71 31.57 -13.26
CA GLY A 338 -1.19 30.27 -12.80
C GLY A 338 -0.23 29.53 -11.85
N LEU A 339 1.01 30.02 -11.72
CA LEU A 339 2.10 29.42 -10.93
C LEU A 339 1.73 29.34 -9.44
N ARG A 340 1.79 28.13 -8.89
CA ARG A 340 1.58 27.83 -7.47
C ARG A 340 2.60 26.83 -6.97
N ASP A 341 2.82 26.84 -5.67
CA ASP A 341 3.64 25.85 -4.99
C ASP A 341 2.76 24.76 -4.35
N VAL A 342 3.16 23.50 -4.53
CA VAL A 342 2.73 22.39 -3.67
C VAL A 342 3.70 22.33 -2.50
N TRP A 343 3.19 22.57 -1.30
CA TRP A 343 3.95 22.42 -0.06
C TRP A 343 3.74 21.02 0.52
N LEU A 344 4.80 20.41 1.04
CA LEU A 344 4.78 19.13 1.76
C LEU A 344 5.46 19.31 3.11
N ASN A 345 4.71 19.11 4.19
CA ASN A 345 5.29 19.04 5.52
C ASN A 345 6.12 17.75 5.70
N PRO A 346 7.07 17.71 6.66
CA PRO A 346 7.84 16.51 6.97
C PRO A 346 6.94 15.29 7.25
N PRO A 347 7.39 14.05 6.96
CA PRO A 347 6.63 12.84 7.24
C PRO A 347 6.12 12.74 8.70
N PRO A 348 5.00 12.04 8.93
CA PRO A 348 4.40 11.92 10.26
C PRO A 348 5.33 11.19 11.22
N ILE A 349 5.25 11.55 12.51
CA ILE A 349 5.99 10.87 13.57
C ILE A 349 5.28 9.53 13.86
N PRO A 350 5.97 8.38 13.80
CA PRO A 350 5.39 7.05 14.01
C PRO A 350 4.48 6.92 15.24
N LEU A 351 3.50 6.02 15.18
CA LEU A 351 2.72 5.65 16.37
C LEU A 351 3.58 4.85 17.36
N SER A 352 3.45 5.15 18.65
CA SER A 352 4.00 4.31 19.71
C SER A 352 3.19 3.02 19.87
N THR A 353 3.76 1.99 20.49
CA THR A 353 3.05 0.70 20.68
C THR A 353 1.68 0.85 21.36
N PRO A 354 1.50 1.62 22.45
CA PRO A 354 0.16 1.81 23.04
C PRO A 354 -0.84 2.53 22.12
N GLU A 355 -0.36 3.37 21.19
CA GLU A 355 -1.22 4.03 20.19
C GLU A 355 -1.57 3.09 19.03
N MET A 356 -0.64 2.22 18.62
CA MET A 356 -0.92 1.12 17.69
C MET A 356 -1.97 0.17 18.27
N ASP A 357 -1.78 -0.27 19.52
CA ASP A 357 -2.69 -1.19 20.20
C ASP A 357 -4.09 -0.59 20.29
N ALA A 358 -4.24 0.65 20.77
CA ALA A 358 -5.54 1.33 20.85
C ALA A 358 -6.21 1.62 19.48
N VAL A 359 -5.47 1.59 18.38
CA VAL A 359 -6.02 1.70 17.01
C VAL A 359 -6.46 0.34 16.45
N PHE A 360 -5.76 -0.74 16.80
CA PHE A 360 -6.08 -2.10 16.34
C PHE A 360 -7.10 -2.84 17.22
N ASP A 361 -7.14 -2.52 18.52
CA ASP A 361 -8.08 -3.07 19.51
C ASP A 361 -9.42 -2.30 19.56
N ALA A 362 -9.62 -1.35 18.63
CA ALA A 362 -10.86 -0.62 18.45
C ALA A 362 -12.04 -1.57 18.12
N PRO A 363 -13.31 -1.17 18.36
CA PRO A 363 -14.46 -2.08 18.30
C PRO A 363 -14.93 -2.37 16.85
N TYR A 364 -14.07 -2.97 16.04
CA TYR A 364 -14.39 -3.43 14.69
C TYR A 364 -15.45 -4.54 14.71
N ALA A 365 -16.43 -4.48 13.80
CA ALA A 365 -17.40 -5.57 13.61
C ALA A 365 -16.79 -6.84 13.00
N ARG A 366 -15.60 -6.72 12.39
CA ARG A 366 -14.90 -7.80 11.66
C ARG A 366 -15.81 -8.51 10.66
N ALA A 367 -16.50 -7.74 9.83
CA ALA A 367 -17.39 -8.24 8.79
C ALA A 367 -17.59 -7.20 7.66
N PRO A 368 -18.05 -7.62 6.47
CA PRO A 368 -18.61 -6.73 5.46
C PRO A 368 -19.90 -6.05 5.97
N HIS A 369 -20.19 -4.86 5.46
CA HIS A 369 -21.43 -4.16 5.80
C HIS A 369 -22.69 -4.99 5.44
N PRO A 370 -23.73 -5.07 6.30
CA PRO A 370 -24.88 -5.95 6.08
C PRO A 370 -25.66 -5.70 4.78
N SER A 371 -25.54 -4.52 4.17
CA SER A 371 -26.13 -4.19 2.86
C SER A 371 -25.69 -5.14 1.74
N TYR A 372 -24.51 -5.76 1.86
CA TYR A 372 -23.97 -6.68 0.86
C TYR A 372 -24.57 -8.10 0.93
N ARG A 373 -25.25 -8.46 2.02
CA ARG A 373 -25.79 -9.81 2.25
C ARG A 373 -24.70 -10.87 2.04
N ASP A 374 -25.04 -11.99 1.39
CA ASP A 374 -24.14 -13.12 1.10
C ASP A 374 -23.18 -12.87 -0.09
N ALA A 375 -23.00 -11.61 -0.53
CA ALA A 375 -22.14 -11.30 -1.67
C ALA A 375 -20.65 -11.54 -1.34
N LYS A 376 -20.06 -12.51 -2.04
CA LYS A 376 -18.65 -12.87 -1.94
C LYS A 376 -17.73 -11.67 -2.26
N ILE A 377 -16.89 -11.27 -1.31
CA ILE A 377 -15.83 -10.26 -1.52
C ILE A 377 -14.47 -10.97 -1.34
N PRO A 378 -13.66 -11.20 -2.40
CA PRO A 378 -12.43 -11.99 -2.32
C PRO A 378 -11.40 -11.47 -1.29
N ALA A 379 -11.26 -10.16 -1.14
CA ALA A 379 -10.38 -9.56 -0.14
C ALA A 379 -10.80 -9.91 1.29
N TRP A 380 -12.11 -9.94 1.58
CA TRP A 380 -12.62 -10.33 2.91
C TRP A 380 -12.29 -11.79 3.25
N GLU A 381 -12.52 -12.71 2.30
CA GLU A 381 -12.22 -14.13 2.51
C GLU A 381 -10.75 -14.40 2.84
N MET A 382 -9.84 -13.65 2.21
CA MET A 382 -8.40 -13.74 2.42
C MET A 382 -7.98 -13.25 3.82
N ILE A 383 -8.54 -12.12 4.28
CA ILE A 383 -8.02 -11.39 5.44
C ILE A 383 -8.79 -11.61 6.74
N ARG A 384 -9.99 -12.19 6.74
CA ARG A 384 -10.83 -12.33 7.95
C ARG A 384 -10.16 -13.01 9.15
N PHE A 385 -9.23 -13.92 8.89
CA PHE A 385 -8.42 -14.64 9.88
C PHE A 385 -6.92 -14.25 9.83
N SER A 386 -6.60 -13.09 9.24
CA SER A 386 -5.26 -12.51 9.18
C SER A 386 -5.15 -11.38 10.22
N ILE A 387 -4.00 -11.30 10.88
CA ILE A 387 -3.66 -10.28 11.87
C ILE A 387 -2.41 -9.53 11.43
N ASN A 388 -2.46 -8.20 11.48
CA ASN A 388 -1.32 -7.35 11.25
C ASN A 388 -0.65 -6.99 12.59
N ILE A 389 0.62 -7.38 12.76
CA ILE A 389 1.40 -7.18 13.99
C ILE A 389 2.24 -5.90 13.98
N MET A 390 2.55 -5.34 12.79
CA MET A 390 3.39 -4.15 12.64
C MET A 390 3.28 -3.49 11.26
N ARG A 391 3.57 -2.18 11.20
CA ARG A 391 3.64 -1.38 9.96
C ARG A 391 5.03 -0.83 9.69
N GLY A 392 5.27 -0.43 8.44
CA GLY A 392 6.52 0.15 7.94
C GLY A 392 7.52 -0.88 7.43
N CYS A 393 8.54 -0.43 6.70
CA CYS A 393 9.60 -1.29 6.18
C CYS A 393 10.91 -0.52 5.95
N PHE A 394 12.01 -0.97 6.57
CA PHE A 394 13.37 -0.43 6.31
C PHE A 394 14.10 -1.11 5.14
N GLY A 395 13.38 -1.94 4.37
CA GLY A 395 13.90 -2.76 3.28
C GLY A 395 14.50 -1.96 2.12
N GLY A 396 13.89 -0.83 1.76
CA GLY A 396 14.38 0.08 0.72
C GLY A 396 14.37 -0.48 -0.71
N CYS A 397 13.57 -1.53 -0.99
CA CYS A 397 13.48 -2.15 -2.32
C CYS A 397 12.94 -1.12 -3.34
N THR A 398 13.66 -0.84 -4.42
CA THR A 398 13.42 0.36 -5.27
C THR A 398 12.09 0.37 -6.03
N PHE A 399 11.48 -0.80 -6.23
CA PHE A 399 10.17 -1.00 -6.86
C PHE A 399 9.00 -1.01 -5.85
N CYS A 400 9.28 -0.92 -4.54
CA CYS A 400 8.31 -1.07 -3.47
C CYS A 400 8.07 0.28 -2.78
N SER A 401 6.80 0.73 -2.75
CA SER A 401 6.39 2.05 -2.24
C SER A 401 5.97 2.06 -0.76
N ILE A 402 6.23 0.99 -0.01
CA ILE A 402 5.87 0.86 1.42
C ILE A 402 6.64 1.88 2.26
N THR A 403 7.91 2.15 1.93
CA THR A 403 8.73 3.15 2.64
C THR A 403 8.14 4.57 2.51
N GLU A 404 7.52 4.86 1.37
CA GLU A 404 6.95 6.16 0.99
C GLU A 404 5.49 6.36 1.45
N HIS A 405 4.83 5.27 1.89
CA HIS A 405 3.42 5.25 2.31
C HIS A 405 3.21 4.85 3.79
N GLU A 406 3.90 3.85 4.32
CA GLU A 406 3.84 3.49 5.76
C GLU A 406 5.03 4.05 6.57
N GLY A 407 6.14 4.34 5.89
CA GLY A 407 7.37 4.85 6.49
C GLY A 407 8.45 3.79 6.68
N ARG A 408 9.68 4.26 6.92
CA ARG A 408 10.87 3.41 7.12
C ARG A 408 11.00 2.80 8.53
N ILE A 409 10.30 3.35 9.52
CA ILE A 409 10.43 2.99 10.94
C ILE A 409 9.32 2.00 11.29
N ILE A 410 9.71 0.87 11.90
CA ILE A 410 8.78 -0.19 12.27
C ILE A 410 7.89 0.27 13.45
N GLN A 411 6.58 0.20 13.25
CA GLN A 411 5.56 0.47 14.26
C GLN A 411 4.95 -0.88 14.68
N SER A 412 5.34 -1.40 15.83
CA SER A 412 4.89 -2.73 16.32
C SER A 412 3.85 -2.60 17.43
N ARG A 413 2.85 -3.49 17.40
CA ARG A 413 1.89 -3.70 18.49
C ARG A 413 2.54 -4.40 19.69
N SER A 414 1.83 -4.42 20.82
CA SER A 414 2.17 -5.28 21.94
C SER A 414 1.84 -6.74 21.62
N GLU A 415 2.52 -7.65 22.31
CA GLU A 415 2.17 -9.07 22.29
C GLU A 415 0.74 -9.28 22.83
N GLU A 416 0.32 -8.50 23.82
CA GLU A 416 -0.99 -8.58 24.46
C GLU A 416 -2.13 -8.23 23.49
N SER A 417 -2.04 -7.08 22.78
CA SER A 417 -2.99 -6.70 21.72
C SER A 417 -3.08 -7.76 20.62
N ILE A 418 -1.94 -8.33 20.20
CA ILE A 418 -1.90 -9.39 19.18
C ILE A 418 -2.59 -10.67 19.66
N LEU A 419 -2.32 -11.12 20.89
CA LEU A 419 -2.96 -12.31 21.47
C LEU A 419 -4.46 -12.08 21.67
N HIS A 420 -4.87 -10.92 22.18
CA HIS A 420 -6.27 -10.55 22.35
C HIS A 420 -7.04 -10.52 21.02
N GLU A 421 -6.43 -10.07 19.91
CA GLU A 421 -7.07 -10.18 18.59
C GLU A 421 -7.23 -11.63 18.13
N ILE A 422 -6.26 -12.53 18.41
CA ILE A 422 -6.40 -13.96 18.11
C ILE A 422 -7.60 -14.56 18.86
N GLU A 423 -7.76 -14.21 20.13
CA GLU A 423 -8.91 -14.64 20.94
C GLU A 423 -10.23 -14.02 20.46
N ALA A 424 -10.24 -12.73 20.09
CA ALA A 424 -11.40 -12.08 19.49
C ALA A 424 -11.79 -12.72 18.14
N ILE A 425 -10.82 -13.17 17.33
CA ILE A 425 -11.12 -13.95 16.12
C ILE A 425 -11.74 -15.29 16.49
N ARG A 426 -11.12 -16.04 17.41
CA ARG A 426 -11.56 -17.35 17.89
C ARG A 426 -13.00 -17.33 18.38
N ASP A 427 -13.34 -16.33 19.19
CA ASP A 427 -14.58 -16.31 19.98
C ASP A 427 -15.73 -15.56 19.27
N LYS A 428 -15.42 -14.67 18.31
CA LYS A 428 -16.43 -13.77 17.70
C LYS A 428 -16.58 -13.90 16.19
N THR A 429 -15.62 -14.49 15.46
CA THR A 429 -15.67 -14.48 13.97
C THR A 429 -16.31 -15.77 13.41
N PRO A 430 -17.45 -15.68 12.69
CA PRO A 430 -18.15 -16.86 12.19
C PRO A 430 -17.31 -17.72 11.23
N GLY A 431 -17.37 -19.04 11.42
CA GLY A 431 -16.67 -20.01 10.58
C GLY A 431 -15.15 -20.12 10.84
N PHE A 432 -14.66 -19.60 11.98
CA PHE A 432 -13.27 -19.83 12.38
C PHE A 432 -13.01 -21.33 12.66
N THR A 433 -11.94 -21.88 12.07
CA THR A 433 -11.64 -23.32 12.10
C THR A 433 -10.59 -23.72 13.13
N GLY A 434 -10.03 -22.75 13.87
CA GLY A 434 -8.81 -22.91 14.67
C GLY A 434 -7.52 -22.55 13.90
N VAL A 435 -7.62 -21.92 12.72
CA VAL A 435 -6.47 -21.56 11.87
C VAL A 435 -6.42 -20.06 11.61
N ILE A 436 -5.36 -19.40 12.11
CA ILE A 436 -4.99 -18.03 11.72
C ILE A 436 -4.27 -18.11 10.35
N SER A 437 -4.75 -17.37 9.35
CA SER A 437 -4.28 -17.46 7.96
C SER A 437 -2.99 -16.68 7.69
N ASP A 438 -2.75 -15.63 8.48
CA ASP A 438 -1.46 -14.92 8.56
C ASP A 438 -1.33 -14.18 9.88
N LEU A 439 -0.11 -14.16 10.44
CA LEU A 439 0.25 -13.37 11.62
C LEU A 439 1.47 -12.50 11.27
N GLY A 440 1.24 -11.43 10.53
CA GLY A 440 2.27 -10.80 9.70
C GLY A 440 2.07 -9.31 9.48
N GLY A 441 2.41 -8.83 8.28
CA GLY A 441 2.50 -7.40 7.94
C GLY A 441 3.40 -7.20 6.71
N PRO A 442 3.85 -5.95 6.43
CA PRO A 442 4.67 -5.61 5.25
C PRO A 442 5.89 -6.51 5.02
N THR A 443 6.48 -7.03 6.10
CA THR A 443 7.48 -8.10 6.08
C THR A 443 7.46 -8.79 7.45
N ALA A 444 6.91 -9.99 7.56
CA ALA A 444 6.58 -10.62 8.85
C ALA A 444 7.75 -10.64 9.86
N ASN A 445 8.99 -10.84 9.39
CA ASN A 445 10.17 -10.91 10.25
C ASN A 445 10.81 -9.56 10.63
N MET A 446 10.12 -8.42 10.45
CA MET A 446 10.56 -7.11 10.93
C MET A 446 9.96 -6.67 12.27
N TYR A 447 9.02 -7.43 12.87
CA TYR A 447 8.40 -7.09 14.16
C TYR A 447 9.44 -6.77 15.25
N ARG A 448 9.31 -5.59 15.86
CA ARG A 448 10.22 -4.99 16.86
C ARG A 448 11.69 -4.81 16.43
N LEU A 449 12.04 -5.01 15.15
CA LEU A 449 13.38 -4.66 14.65
C LEU A 449 13.49 -3.13 14.47
N ALA A 450 14.41 -2.51 15.21
CA ALA A 450 14.72 -1.08 15.16
C ALA A 450 16.24 -0.83 15.08
N CYS A 451 16.65 0.42 14.90
CA CYS A 451 18.05 0.80 15.07
C CYS A 451 18.49 0.71 16.55
N LYS A 452 19.76 0.40 16.78
CA LYS A 452 20.37 0.26 18.12
C LYS A 452 20.48 1.57 18.90
N ASP A 453 20.49 2.72 18.22
CA ASP A 453 20.47 4.05 18.84
C ASP A 453 19.49 4.98 18.09
N ALA A 454 18.50 5.50 18.82
CA ALA A 454 17.52 6.44 18.30
C ALA A 454 18.14 7.76 17.80
N LYS A 455 19.33 8.16 18.28
CA LYS A 455 20.07 9.31 17.75
C LYS A 455 20.55 9.02 16.33
N ILE A 456 21.21 7.88 16.12
CA ILE A 456 21.65 7.41 14.79
C ILE A 456 20.44 7.27 13.87
N GLU A 457 19.35 6.64 14.34
CA GLU A 457 18.12 6.49 13.55
C GLU A 457 17.55 7.85 13.12
N SER A 458 17.44 8.80 14.07
CA SER A 458 16.90 10.13 13.79
C SER A 458 17.74 10.91 12.77
N ALA A 459 19.07 10.75 12.76
CA ALA A 459 19.97 11.41 11.82
C ALA A 459 20.16 10.67 10.48
N CYS A 460 19.73 9.40 10.38
CA CYS A 460 20.06 8.54 9.25
C CYS A 460 19.41 8.98 7.92
N ARG A 461 20.18 8.87 6.82
CA ARG A 461 19.72 9.10 5.43
C ARG A 461 20.00 7.96 4.46
N ARG A 462 20.37 6.76 4.95
CA ARG A 462 20.51 5.57 4.09
C ARG A 462 19.14 5.20 3.50
N LEU A 463 19.08 4.93 2.19
CA LEU A 463 17.85 4.48 1.51
C LEU A 463 17.40 3.08 1.98
N SER A 464 18.32 2.23 2.44
CA SER A 464 18.03 0.92 3.05
C SER A 464 18.93 0.65 4.27
N CYS A 465 18.40 -0.09 5.24
CA CYS A 465 19.17 -0.63 6.37
C CYS A 465 19.71 -2.04 6.10
N VAL A 466 19.39 -2.63 4.95
CA VAL A 466 19.63 -4.05 4.57
C VAL A 466 20.16 -4.21 3.13
N TYR A 467 20.88 -3.19 2.66
CA TYR A 467 21.58 -3.18 1.38
C TYR A 467 22.76 -2.18 1.43
N PRO A 468 23.92 -2.46 0.79
CA PRO A 468 24.29 -3.74 0.18
C PRO A 468 24.33 -4.89 1.21
N ASP A 469 24.77 -4.57 2.43
CA ASP A 469 24.70 -5.43 3.60
C ASP A 469 23.73 -4.88 4.66
N ILE A 470 23.40 -5.74 5.63
CA ILE A 470 22.71 -5.36 6.87
C ILE A 470 23.59 -4.36 7.63
N CYS A 471 23.03 -3.19 7.93
CA CYS A 471 23.73 -2.14 8.67
C CYS A 471 24.07 -2.61 10.09
N GLU A 472 25.32 -2.39 10.52
CA GLU A 472 25.83 -2.71 11.86
C GLU A 472 24.96 -2.13 13.01
N ASN A 473 24.30 -0.98 12.75
CA ASN A 473 23.45 -0.26 13.68
C ASN A 473 21.99 -0.74 13.65
N MET A 474 21.64 -1.73 12.83
CA MET A 474 20.32 -2.35 12.79
C MET A 474 20.27 -3.55 13.76
N SER A 475 19.16 -3.72 14.48
CA SER A 475 18.90 -4.97 15.20
C SER A 475 18.43 -6.07 14.23
N THR A 476 18.87 -7.31 14.49
CA THR A 476 18.38 -8.52 13.80
C THR A 476 17.85 -9.56 14.80
N ASP A 477 17.54 -9.15 16.03
CA ASP A 477 16.99 -10.05 17.06
C ASP A 477 15.52 -10.38 16.76
N HIS A 478 15.27 -11.64 16.39
CA HIS A 478 13.92 -12.16 16.14
C HIS A 478 13.27 -12.75 17.41
N GLY A 479 13.95 -12.76 18.56
CA GLY A 479 13.46 -13.32 19.83
C GLY A 479 12.05 -12.83 20.23
N PRO A 480 11.74 -11.52 20.17
CA PRO A 480 10.40 -11.02 20.47
C PRO A 480 9.30 -11.56 19.54
N LEU A 481 9.63 -11.83 18.27
CA LEU A 481 8.68 -12.42 17.31
C LEU A 481 8.46 -13.91 17.58
N ILE A 482 9.54 -14.64 17.90
CA ILE A 482 9.48 -16.05 18.29
C ILE A 482 8.62 -16.23 19.56
N GLN A 483 8.70 -15.31 20.52
CA GLN A 483 7.86 -15.33 21.73
C GLN A 483 6.38 -15.15 21.42
N VAL A 484 6.01 -14.16 20.58
CA VAL A 484 4.63 -13.97 20.10
C VAL A 484 4.11 -15.24 19.43
N TYR A 485 4.89 -15.80 18.49
CA TYR A 485 4.51 -17.02 17.75
C TYR A 485 4.28 -18.22 18.68
N ARG A 486 5.16 -18.44 19.66
CA ARG A 486 5.05 -19.54 20.64
C ARG A 486 3.81 -19.39 21.54
N LYS A 487 3.58 -18.19 22.09
CA LYS A 487 2.42 -17.90 22.96
C LYS A 487 1.10 -18.01 22.19
N ALA A 488 1.06 -17.42 20.99
CA ALA A 488 -0.11 -17.47 20.12
C ALA A 488 -0.47 -18.91 19.71
N ARG A 489 0.55 -19.75 19.46
CA ARG A 489 0.39 -21.20 19.20
C ARG A 489 -0.06 -22.00 20.42
N ALA A 490 0.12 -21.48 21.64
CA ALA A 490 -0.31 -22.11 22.89
C ALA A 490 -1.72 -21.69 23.35
N LEU A 491 -2.37 -20.73 22.68
CA LEU A 491 -3.72 -20.29 23.03
C LEU A 491 -4.76 -21.41 22.83
N PRO A 492 -5.64 -21.68 23.82
CA PRO A 492 -6.73 -22.65 23.67
C PRO A 492 -7.59 -22.37 22.43
N GLY A 493 -7.97 -23.43 21.72
CA GLY A 493 -8.75 -23.36 20.48
C GLY A 493 -7.95 -23.06 19.20
N ILE A 494 -6.70 -22.62 19.31
CA ILE A 494 -5.81 -22.40 18.16
C ILE A 494 -5.11 -23.72 17.79
N LYS A 495 -5.33 -24.18 16.56
CA LYS A 495 -4.76 -25.42 15.99
C LYS A 495 -3.53 -25.14 15.15
N LYS A 496 -3.52 -24.02 14.41
CA LYS A 496 -2.37 -23.60 13.58
C LYS A 496 -2.36 -22.08 13.39
N ILE A 497 -1.16 -21.53 13.33
CA ILE A 497 -0.91 -20.15 12.89
C ILE A 497 -0.02 -20.24 11.67
N LEU A 498 -0.47 -19.69 10.54
CA LEU A 498 0.30 -19.64 9.31
C LEU A 498 1.05 -18.29 9.22
N ILE A 499 2.21 -18.31 8.55
CA ILE A 499 2.84 -17.10 8.01
C ILE A 499 2.73 -17.15 6.49
N SER A 500 1.88 -16.29 5.94
CA SER A 500 1.61 -16.10 4.52
C SER A 500 2.18 -14.76 4.00
N SER A 501 2.44 -13.81 4.91
CA SER A 501 3.20 -12.58 4.67
C SER A 501 4.64 -12.85 4.21
N GLY A 502 5.22 -11.89 3.48
CA GLY A 502 6.59 -11.99 2.96
C GLY A 502 7.65 -11.97 4.06
N VAL A 503 8.73 -12.73 3.86
CA VAL A 503 9.88 -12.85 4.79
C VAL A 503 11.17 -12.40 4.08
N ARG A 504 11.94 -11.51 4.72
CA ARG A 504 13.30 -11.14 4.28
C ARG A 504 14.28 -12.22 4.72
N TYR A 505 14.57 -13.13 3.79
CA TYR A 505 15.47 -14.28 3.94
C TYR A 505 16.87 -13.89 4.43
N ASP A 506 17.37 -12.73 3.98
CA ASP A 506 18.64 -12.13 4.36
C ASP A 506 18.71 -11.69 5.84
N LEU A 507 17.59 -11.23 6.41
CA LEU A 507 17.46 -11.03 7.86
C LEU A 507 17.30 -12.38 8.58
N ALA A 508 16.50 -13.30 8.02
CA ALA A 508 16.19 -14.57 8.66
C ALA A 508 17.43 -15.48 8.84
N VAL A 509 18.39 -15.48 7.89
CA VAL A 509 19.66 -16.22 8.05
C VAL A 509 20.54 -15.73 9.22
N LYS A 510 20.24 -14.56 9.82
CA LYS A 510 20.90 -14.09 11.05
C LYS A 510 20.28 -14.68 12.33
N SER A 511 19.12 -15.35 12.25
CA SER A 511 18.49 -16.06 13.37
C SER A 511 18.05 -17.46 12.96
N PRO A 512 18.92 -18.48 13.09
CA PRO A 512 18.55 -19.87 12.83
C PRO A 512 17.39 -20.38 13.70
N GLU A 513 17.22 -19.85 14.91
CA GLU A 513 16.06 -20.17 15.77
C GLU A 513 14.75 -19.67 15.14
N TYR A 514 14.73 -18.47 14.56
CA TYR A 514 13.55 -17.96 13.84
C TYR A 514 13.20 -18.85 12.64
N VAL A 515 14.19 -19.26 11.85
CA VAL A 515 13.96 -20.17 10.71
C VAL A 515 13.41 -21.52 11.20
N LYS A 516 13.92 -22.04 12.33
CA LYS A 516 13.40 -23.26 12.94
C LYS A 516 11.94 -23.11 13.37
N GLU A 517 11.59 -22.08 14.15
CA GLU A 517 10.20 -21.83 14.59
C GLU A 517 9.25 -21.69 13.39
N LEU A 518 9.62 -20.86 12.41
CA LEU A 518 8.86 -20.61 11.18
C LEU A 518 8.54 -21.92 10.43
N VAL A 519 9.55 -22.75 10.17
CA VAL A 519 9.42 -23.97 9.36
C VAL A 519 8.76 -25.10 10.16
N SER A 520 9.23 -25.36 11.38
CA SER A 520 8.72 -26.42 12.25
C SER A 520 7.27 -26.20 12.69
N HIS A 521 6.74 -24.97 12.70
CA HIS A 521 5.36 -24.72 13.15
C HIS A 521 4.46 -23.98 12.15
N HIS A 522 4.95 -22.95 11.45
CA HIS A 522 4.08 -21.96 10.80
C HIS A 522 3.99 -22.04 9.27
N VAL A 523 4.92 -22.72 8.58
CA VAL A 523 4.82 -22.94 7.13
C VAL A 523 3.67 -23.90 6.82
N GLY A 524 2.76 -23.45 5.94
CA GLY A 524 1.56 -24.21 5.54
C GLY A 524 1.86 -25.47 4.73
N GLY A 525 2.97 -25.46 4.01
CA GLY A 525 3.46 -26.47 3.07
C GLY A 525 4.37 -25.78 2.06
N TYR A 526 3.91 -24.64 1.55
CA TYR A 526 4.70 -23.68 0.77
C TYR A 526 5.07 -22.46 1.62
N LEU A 527 6.29 -21.94 1.44
CA LEU A 527 6.74 -20.64 1.95
C LEU A 527 7.12 -19.72 0.78
N LYS A 528 6.52 -18.52 0.72
CA LYS A 528 6.84 -17.52 -0.30
C LYS A 528 8.08 -16.73 0.11
N ILE A 529 9.12 -16.75 -0.72
CA ILE A 529 10.35 -15.97 -0.55
C ILE A 529 10.59 -15.16 -1.82
N ALA A 530 11.06 -13.92 -1.69
CA ALA A 530 11.15 -12.98 -2.81
C ALA A 530 12.61 -12.55 -3.08
N PRO A 531 13.42 -13.38 -3.78
CA PRO A 531 14.73 -12.95 -4.28
C PRO A 531 14.62 -11.91 -5.40
N GLU A 532 13.49 -11.85 -6.10
CA GLU A 532 13.15 -10.98 -7.24
C GLU A 532 13.97 -11.20 -8.53
N HIS A 533 15.26 -11.52 -8.41
CA HIS A 533 16.14 -11.87 -9.52
C HIS A 533 17.28 -12.79 -9.04
N THR A 534 18.08 -13.34 -9.96
CA THR A 534 19.31 -14.10 -9.64
C THR A 534 20.58 -13.26 -9.86
N GLU A 535 20.64 -12.57 -10.99
CA GLU A 535 21.84 -11.82 -11.42
C GLU A 535 22.03 -10.47 -10.72
N ASP A 536 23.28 -10.11 -10.43
CA ASP A 536 23.63 -8.91 -9.67
C ASP A 536 23.23 -7.60 -10.36
N GLY A 537 23.19 -7.54 -11.70
CA GLY A 537 22.82 -6.33 -12.45
C GLY A 537 21.48 -5.74 -11.98
N PRO A 538 20.35 -6.42 -12.21
CA PRO A 538 19.05 -5.99 -11.70
C PRO A 538 18.96 -6.01 -10.15
N LEU A 539 19.60 -6.94 -9.43
CA LEU A 539 19.55 -6.95 -7.95
C LEU A 539 20.14 -5.68 -7.33
N ASN A 540 21.23 -5.15 -7.89
CA ASN A 540 21.83 -3.88 -7.48
C ASN A 540 20.88 -2.69 -7.74
N HIS A 541 20.09 -2.73 -8.82
CA HIS A 541 19.05 -1.74 -9.12
C HIS A 541 17.77 -1.93 -8.28
N MET A 542 17.50 -3.14 -7.79
CA MET A 542 16.40 -3.47 -6.87
C MET A 542 16.71 -3.14 -5.40
N MET A 543 17.99 -2.94 -5.04
CA MET A 543 18.51 -2.94 -3.67
C MET A 543 18.25 -4.26 -2.92
N LYS A 544 18.54 -5.38 -3.58
CA LYS A 544 18.44 -6.75 -3.05
C LYS A 544 19.82 -7.41 -2.94
N PRO A 545 20.05 -8.29 -1.95
CA PRO A 545 21.30 -9.05 -1.85
C PRO A 545 21.31 -10.26 -2.80
N GLY A 546 22.50 -10.59 -3.32
CA GLY A 546 22.75 -11.71 -4.22
C GLY A 546 22.35 -13.09 -3.66
N MET A 547 22.26 -14.08 -4.57
CA MET A 547 21.70 -15.41 -4.29
C MET A 547 22.36 -16.18 -3.14
N GLY A 548 23.62 -15.89 -2.78
CA GLY A 548 24.28 -16.48 -1.62
C GLY A 548 23.58 -16.23 -0.27
N ALA A 549 22.67 -15.24 -0.17
CA ALA A 549 21.76 -15.10 0.98
C ALA A 549 20.53 -16.04 0.88
N TYR A 550 19.99 -16.26 -0.33
CA TYR A 550 18.89 -17.19 -0.58
C TYR A 550 19.33 -18.65 -0.36
N ASP A 551 20.51 -19.04 -0.86
CA ASP A 551 20.98 -20.43 -0.75
C ASP A 551 21.24 -20.84 0.72
N ARG A 552 21.77 -19.93 1.55
CA ARG A 552 21.89 -20.15 3.01
C ARG A 552 20.52 -20.26 3.69
N PHE A 553 19.54 -19.47 3.26
CA PHE A 553 18.17 -19.59 3.78
C PHE A 553 17.55 -20.94 3.38
N LYS A 554 17.72 -21.37 2.13
CA LYS A 554 17.29 -22.67 1.62
C LYS A 554 17.90 -23.83 2.40
N GLN A 555 19.21 -23.80 2.69
CA GLN A 555 19.88 -24.81 3.51
C GLN A 555 19.28 -24.93 4.92
N LEU A 556 18.97 -23.81 5.58
CA LEU A 556 18.31 -23.81 6.89
C LEU A 556 16.85 -24.29 6.78
N PHE A 557 16.13 -23.89 5.74
CA PHE A 557 14.75 -24.32 5.48
C PHE A 557 14.66 -25.83 5.25
N GLU A 558 15.49 -26.39 4.37
CA GLU A 558 15.54 -27.83 4.07
C GLU A 558 15.94 -28.63 5.32
N LYS A 559 16.94 -28.16 6.08
CA LYS A 559 17.34 -28.74 7.36
C LYS A 559 16.19 -28.78 8.37
N TYR A 560 15.53 -27.65 8.63
CA TYR A 560 14.47 -27.58 9.64
C TYR A 560 13.13 -28.18 9.19
N SER A 561 12.93 -28.37 7.88
CA SER A 561 11.83 -29.18 7.33
C SER A 561 12.06 -30.67 7.65
N ALA A 562 13.28 -31.16 7.41
CA ALA A 562 13.68 -32.52 7.73
C ALA A 562 13.68 -32.80 9.25
N GLU A 563 14.22 -31.90 10.08
CA GLU A 563 14.12 -32.00 11.55
C GLU A 563 12.67 -32.02 12.07
N ALA A 564 11.74 -31.40 11.33
CA ALA A 564 10.31 -31.40 11.65
C ALA A 564 9.52 -32.57 11.04
N GLY A 565 10.17 -33.45 10.26
CA GLY A 565 9.52 -34.56 9.56
C GLY A 565 8.52 -34.12 8.47
N LYS A 566 8.75 -32.98 7.81
CA LYS A 566 7.82 -32.39 6.83
C LYS A 566 8.40 -32.28 5.44
N GLU A 567 7.55 -32.57 4.45
CA GLU A 567 7.76 -32.17 3.06
C GLU A 567 7.23 -30.73 2.87
N GLN A 568 8.15 -29.79 2.62
CA GLN A 568 7.83 -28.35 2.48
C GLN A 568 8.68 -27.73 1.37
N TYR A 569 8.15 -26.67 0.74
CA TYR A 569 8.72 -26.10 -0.48
C TYR A 569 8.83 -24.58 -0.43
N LEU A 570 9.93 -24.04 -0.96
CA LEU A 570 10.05 -22.61 -1.25
C LEU A 570 9.37 -22.29 -2.58
N ILE A 571 8.51 -21.27 -2.60
CA ILE A 571 8.04 -20.62 -3.83
C ILE A 571 8.81 -19.31 -3.99
N PRO A 572 9.78 -19.22 -4.92
CA PRO A 572 10.49 -17.98 -5.18
C PRO A 572 9.65 -17.03 -6.05
N TYR A 573 9.61 -15.76 -5.67
CA TYR A 573 9.04 -14.68 -6.48
C TYR A 573 10.12 -13.99 -7.32
N PHE A 574 9.81 -13.70 -8.58
CA PHE A 574 10.73 -13.10 -9.55
C PHE A 574 10.03 -12.02 -10.39
N ILE A 575 10.77 -10.95 -10.71
CA ILE A 575 10.27 -9.76 -11.42
C ILE A 575 10.99 -9.63 -12.77
N ALA A 576 10.26 -9.91 -13.86
CA ALA A 576 10.73 -9.71 -15.23
C ALA A 576 10.72 -8.23 -15.63
N ALA A 577 11.64 -7.83 -16.52
CA ALA A 577 11.67 -6.50 -17.16
C ALA A 577 11.78 -5.31 -16.17
N HIS A 578 12.52 -5.49 -15.07
CA HIS A 578 12.92 -4.42 -14.16
C HIS A 578 14.01 -3.54 -14.80
N PRO A 579 14.15 -2.26 -14.43
CA PRO A 579 15.33 -1.47 -14.79
C PRO A 579 16.63 -2.14 -14.36
N GLY A 580 17.61 -2.22 -15.27
CA GLY A 580 18.84 -2.97 -15.09
C GLY A 580 18.78 -4.43 -15.54
N THR A 581 17.64 -4.93 -16.03
CA THR A 581 17.51 -6.30 -16.58
C THR A 581 17.77 -6.32 -18.10
N THR A 582 18.74 -7.11 -18.54
CA THR A 582 19.02 -7.42 -19.96
C THR A 582 18.32 -8.72 -20.42
N ASN A 583 18.48 -9.11 -21.69
CA ASN A 583 18.04 -10.43 -22.17
C ASN A 583 18.90 -11.57 -21.61
N GLU A 584 20.19 -11.34 -21.38
CA GLU A 584 21.11 -12.32 -20.79
C GLU A 584 20.76 -12.57 -19.31
N ASP A 585 20.43 -11.51 -18.56
CA ASP A 585 19.96 -11.64 -17.18
C ASP A 585 18.75 -12.57 -17.06
N MET A 586 17.77 -12.41 -17.97
CA MET A 586 16.57 -13.24 -18.00
C MET A 586 16.84 -14.67 -18.48
N LEU A 587 17.81 -14.86 -19.39
CA LEU A 587 18.23 -16.19 -19.82
C LEU A 587 18.90 -16.95 -18.68
N ASN A 588 19.81 -16.30 -17.94
CA ASN A 588 20.47 -16.90 -16.77
C ASN A 588 19.45 -17.25 -15.69
N LEU A 589 18.47 -16.37 -15.42
CA LEU A 589 17.36 -16.67 -14.52
C LEU A 589 16.51 -17.86 -15.01
N ALA A 590 16.20 -17.97 -16.30
CA ALA A 590 15.49 -19.13 -16.86
C ALA A 590 16.29 -20.45 -16.71
N LEU A 591 17.60 -20.40 -16.90
CA LEU A 591 18.51 -21.53 -16.68
C LEU A 591 18.59 -21.90 -15.19
N TRP A 592 18.63 -20.92 -14.28
CA TRP A 592 18.60 -21.14 -12.84
C TRP A 592 17.29 -21.79 -12.39
N LEU A 593 16.14 -21.32 -12.91
CA LEU A 593 14.82 -21.92 -12.68
C LEU A 593 14.81 -23.38 -13.14
N LYS A 594 15.29 -23.65 -14.36
CA LYS A 594 15.34 -25.02 -14.91
C LYS A 594 16.27 -25.94 -14.11
N ARG A 595 17.45 -25.45 -13.70
CA ARG A 595 18.40 -26.19 -12.85
C ARG A 595 17.82 -26.52 -11.47
N ASN A 596 17.05 -25.61 -10.89
CA ASN A 596 16.34 -25.80 -9.61
C ASN A 596 14.95 -26.46 -9.76
N LYS A 597 14.57 -26.89 -10.98
CA LYS A 597 13.30 -27.56 -11.31
C LYS A 597 12.04 -26.71 -11.11
N PHE A 598 12.15 -25.38 -10.97
CA PHE A 598 11.01 -24.50 -10.80
C PHE A 598 10.23 -24.31 -12.11
N ARG A 599 8.90 -24.42 -12.03
CA ARG A 599 7.94 -24.03 -13.07
C ARG A 599 6.98 -23.01 -12.46
N LEU A 600 7.04 -21.76 -12.92
CA LEU A 600 6.30 -20.65 -12.35
C LEU A 600 5.13 -20.25 -13.25
N ASP A 601 3.90 -20.37 -12.76
CA ASP A 601 2.72 -19.84 -13.46
C ASP A 601 2.43 -18.39 -13.07
N GLN A 602 2.55 -18.06 -11.78
CA GLN A 602 2.38 -16.70 -11.26
C GLN A 602 3.71 -15.94 -11.32
N VAL A 603 3.92 -15.20 -12.42
CA VAL A 603 5.11 -14.37 -12.66
C VAL A 603 4.74 -12.90 -12.78
N GLN A 604 5.57 -12.00 -12.23
CA GLN A 604 5.33 -10.55 -12.32
C GLN A 604 6.25 -9.93 -13.38
N THR A 605 5.65 -9.12 -14.27
CA THR A 605 6.41 -8.15 -15.07
C THR A 605 6.38 -6.81 -14.34
N PHE A 606 7.54 -6.18 -14.14
CA PHE A 606 7.71 -4.94 -13.39
C PHE A 606 6.67 -3.88 -13.80
N LEU A 607 5.95 -3.34 -12.82
CA LEU A 607 4.98 -2.26 -12.98
C LEU A 607 5.60 -0.94 -12.50
N PRO A 608 5.79 0.06 -13.37
CA PRO A 608 6.26 1.37 -12.93
C PRO A 608 5.16 2.10 -12.12
N THR A 609 5.17 1.91 -10.80
CA THR A 609 4.25 2.54 -9.84
C THR A 609 4.66 3.99 -9.56
N PRO A 610 3.71 4.92 -9.37
CA PRO A 610 4.02 6.32 -9.06
C PRO A 610 5.02 6.50 -7.91
N MET A 611 5.91 7.48 -8.06
CA MET A 611 6.97 7.88 -7.13
C MET A 611 8.06 6.84 -6.76
N ALA A 612 7.98 5.57 -7.17
CA ALA A 612 9.03 4.60 -6.87
C ALA A 612 10.39 4.91 -7.56
N MET A 613 11.51 4.54 -6.92
CA MET A 613 12.85 4.73 -7.50
C MET A 613 13.07 3.88 -8.77
N ALA A 614 12.52 2.67 -8.84
CA ALA A 614 12.55 1.87 -10.07
C ALA A 614 11.73 2.53 -11.19
N THR A 615 10.60 3.17 -10.88
CA THR A 615 9.83 3.95 -11.87
C THR A 615 10.59 5.17 -12.36
N THR A 616 11.41 5.77 -11.50
CA THR A 616 12.34 6.84 -11.88
C THR A 616 13.38 6.33 -12.88
N MET A 617 14.01 5.17 -12.60
CA MET A 617 14.93 4.52 -13.56
C MET A 617 14.21 4.17 -14.86
N TYR A 618 13.00 3.61 -14.79
CA TYR A 618 12.21 3.22 -15.97
C TYR A 618 11.87 4.41 -16.87
N HIS A 619 11.45 5.54 -16.29
CA HIS A 619 11.13 6.74 -17.06
C HIS A 619 12.39 7.38 -17.65
N THR A 620 13.38 7.68 -16.80
CA THR A 620 14.52 8.56 -17.12
C THR A 620 15.74 7.85 -17.70
N GLU A 621 15.84 6.53 -17.59
CA GLU A 621 17.04 5.73 -17.87
C GLU A 621 18.27 6.15 -17.03
N LEU A 622 18.06 6.79 -15.86
CA LEU A 622 19.09 7.23 -14.93
C LEU A 622 18.94 6.57 -13.54
N ASN A 623 20.04 6.46 -12.79
CA ASN A 623 20.06 5.80 -11.48
C ASN A 623 20.00 6.80 -10.29
N PRO A 624 18.84 7.02 -9.62
CA PRO A 624 18.70 7.97 -8.50
C PRO A 624 19.37 7.53 -7.19
N LEU A 625 19.83 6.27 -7.08
CA LEU A 625 20.49 5.76 -5.87
C LEU A 625 21.82 6.48 -5.58
N LYS A 626 22.48 6.97 -6.64
CA LYS A 626 23.70 7.80 -6.59
C LYS A 626 23.35 9.25 -6.99
N LYS A 627 24.28 10.19 -6.80
CA LYS A 627 24.10 11.59 -7.21
C LYS A 627 23.90 11.69 -8.72
N VAL A 628 22.90 12.44 -9.17
CA VAL A 628 22.55 12.53 -10.59
C VAL A 628 23.20 13.77 -11.22
N LEU A 629 24.44 13.59 -11.68
CA LEU A 629 25.23 14.63 -12.33
C LEU A 629 25.12 14.55 -13.86
N ARG A 630 25.63 15.58 -14.59
CA ARG A 630 25.86 15.45 -16.03
C ARG A 630 26.84 14.31 -16.28
N GLY A 631 26.46 13.35 -17.12
CA GLY A 631 27.23 12.10 -17.33
C GLY A 631 26.96 10.99 -16.31
N ALA A 632 25.88 11.07 -15.52
CA ALA A 632 25.44 9.96 -14.67
C ALA A 632 25.19 8.67 -15.50
N HIS A 633 25.53 7.52 -14.92
CA HIS A 633 25.41 6.22 -15.60
C HIS A 633 23.96 5.93 -16.03
N GLY A 634 23.80 5.58 -17.30
CA GLY A 634 22.55 5.08 -17.84
C GLY A 634 22.16 3.73 -17.24
N VAL A 635 20.85 3.46 -17.23
CA VAL A 635 20.24 2.20 -16.79
C VAL A 635 19.53 1.58 -17.99
N ALA A 636 19.82 0.31 -18.30
CA ALA A 636 19.09 -0.39 -19.34
C ALA A 636 17.61 -0.57 -18.92
N VAL A 637 16.65 -0.18 -19.75
CA VAL A 637 15.21 -0.27 -19.43
C VAL A 637 14.44 -0.99 -20.53
N THR A 638 13.77 -2.08 -20.15
CA THR A 638 12.88 -2.84 -21.02
C THR A 638 11.51 -2.13 -21.19
N LYS A 639 11.47 -1.06 -21.99
CA LYS A 639 10.23 -0.34 -22.36
C LYS A 639 9.42 -1.09 -23.42
N GLN A 640 10.07 -1.67 -24.43
CA GLN A 640 9.42 -2.27 -25.60
C GLN A 640 8.54 -3.48 -25.27
N GLY A 641 7.31 -3.50 -25.78
CA GLY A 641 6.32 -4.55 -25.49
C GLY A 641 6.75 -5.97 -25.89
N ARG A 642 7.47 -6.15 -27.02
CA ARG A 642 8.01 -7.45 -27.45
C ARG A 642 9.06 -7.99 -26.46
N VAL A 643 10.01 -7.15 -26.03
CA VAL A 643 11.06 -7.54 -25.08
C VAL A 643 10.49 -7.78 -23.67
N ARG A 644 9.49 -6.99 -23.23
CA ARG A 644 8.76 -7.23 -21.98
C ARG A 644 8.05 -8.59 -21.98
N LYS A 645 7.45 -9.00 -23.11
CA LYS A 645 6.88 -10.35 -23.29
C LYS A 645 7.98 -11.43 -23.26
N LEU A 646 9.11 -11.22 -23.93
CA LEU A 646 10.25 -12.14 -23.92
C LEU A 646 10.79 -12.38 -22.49
N HIS A 647 10.95 -11.33 -21.70
CA HIS A 647 11.37 -11.44 -20.30
C HIS A 647 10.38 -12.26 -19.47
N LYS A 648 9.07 -12.05 -19.67
CA LYS A 648 8.02 -12.87 -19.03
C LYS A 648 8.04 -14.33 -19.53
N ALA A 649 8.31 -14.54 -20.81
CA ALA A 649 8.44 -15.86 -21.43
C ALA A 649 9.62 -16.66 -20.88
N PHE A 650 10.75 -16.01 -20.56
CA PHE A 650 11.90 -16.66 -19.89
C PHE A 650 11.53 -17.24 -18.51
N LEU A 651 10.76 -16.51 -17.69
CA LEU A 651 10.25 -17.06 -16.42
C LEU A 651 9.29 -18.25 -16.63
N ARG A 652 8.57 -18.27 -17.76
CA ARG A 652 7.63 -19.33 -18.15
C ARG A 652 8.18 -20.22 -19.28
N TYR A 653 9.48 -20.54 -19.24
CA TYR A 653 10.19 -21.33 -20.26
C TYR A 653 9.56 -22.71 -20.56
N HIS A 654 8.78 -23.24 -19.62
CA HIS A 654 8.14 -24.55 -19.69
C HIS A 654 6.76 -24.54 -20.37
N ASP A 655 6.19 -23.35 -20.61
CA ASP A 655 4.91 -23.16 -21.30
C ASP A 655 5.14 -23.10 -22.81
N ALA A 656 4.44 -23.98 -23.54
CA ALA A 656 4.58 -24.16 -24.98
C ALA A 656 4.18 -22.93 -25.80
N GLU A 657 3.29 -22.06 -25.30
CA GLU A 657 2.94 -20.81 -25.99
C GLU A 657 4.15 -19.88 -26.15
N ASN A 658 5.15 -19.98 -25.27
CA ASN A 658 6.33 -19.13 -25.28
C ASN A 658 7.46 -19.67 -26.17
N TRP A 659 7.44 -20.95 -26.55
CA TRP A 659 8.56 -21.60 -27.25
C TRP A 659 8.93 -20.96 -28.60
N PRO A 660 8.00 -20.46 -29.45
CA PRO A 660 8.38 -19.76 -30.67
C PRO A 660 9.22 -18.49 -30.39
N MET A 661 8.80 -17.67 -29.41
CA MET A 661 9.50 -16.43 -29.04
C MET A 661 10.86 -16.71 -28.39
N LEU A 662 10.93 -17.73 -27.52
CA LEU A 662 12.19 -18.16 -26.92
C LEU A 662 13.16 -18.75 -27.97
N ARG A 663 12.63 -19.42 -29.00
CA ARG A 663 13.44 -20.02 -30.08
C ARG A 663 14.03 -18.95 -31.02
N GLU A 664 13.30 -17.89 -31.31
CA GLU A 664 13.83 -16.73 -32.05
C GLU A 664 14.91 -16.01 -31.20
N ALA A 665 14.60 -15.67 -29.94
CA ALA A 665 15.55 -14.99 -29.07
C ALA A 665 16.83 -15.80 -28.77
N LEU A 666 16.74 -17.12 -28.58
CA LEU A 666 17.93 -17.97 -28.41
C LEU A 666 18.81 -17.98 -29.67
N LYS A 667 18.24 -17.88 -30.87
CA LYS A 667 18.99 -17.73 -32.12
C LYS A 667 19.64 -16.36 -32.22
N GLU A 668 18.89 -15.29 -31.96
CA GLU A 668 19.40 -13.91 -31.90
C GLU A 668 20.57 -13.76 -30.91
N MET A 669 20.54 -14.49 -29.79
CA MET A 669 21.59 -14.50 -28.75
C MET A 669 22.74 -15.50 -29.02
N GLY A 670 22.73 -16.24 -30.14
CA GLY A 670 23.76 -17.25 -30.45
C GLY A 670 23.73 -18.50 -29.54
N ARG A 671 22.63 -18.73 -28.83
CA ARG A 671 22.43 -19.80 -27.82
C ARG A 671 21.56 -20.95 -28.32
N GLU A 672 21.85 -21.42 -29.55
CA GLU A 672 21.16 -22.60 -30.12
C GLU A 672 21.45 -23.89 -29.36
N ASP A 673 22.54 -23.95 -28.57
CA ASP A 673 22.84 -25.02 -27.62
C ASP A 673 21.73 -25.24 -26.57
N LEU A 674 20.84 -24.26 -26.39
CA LEU A 674 19.70 -24.33 -25.49
C LEU A 674 18.39 -24.76 -26.16
N ILE A 675 18.43 -25.24 -27.42
CA ILE A 675 17.26 -25.71 -28.18
C ILE A 675 17.37 -27.22 -28.44
N GLY A 676 16.62 -28.04 -27.70
CA GLY A 676 16.64 -29.50 -27.89
C GLY A 676 15.96 -30.29 -26.77
N ASN A 677 15.89 -31.61 -26.95
CA ASN A 677 15.03 -32.47 -26.13
C ASN A 677 15.73 -33.09 -24.90
N GLY A 678 17.05 -32.92 -24.79
CA GLY A 678 17.83 -33.33 -23.61
C GLY A 678 17.67 -32.38 -22.40
N LYS A 679 17.97 -32.86 -21.19
CA LYS A 679 17.70 -32.16 -19.91
C LYS A 679 18.38 -30.77 -19.76
N HIS A 680 19.49 -30.51 -20.48
CA HIS A 680 20.29 -29.30 -20.36
C HIS A 680 19.79 -28.12 -21.21
N HIS A 681 19.17 -28.37 -22.37
CA HIS A 681 18.56 -27.34 -23.21
C HIS A 681 17.50 -26.56 -22.41
N LEU A 682 17.17 -25.32 -22.79
CA LEU A 682 16.10 -24.56 -22.14
C LEU A 682 14.71 -24.96 -22.68
N ILE A 683 14.55 -25.02 -24.01
CA ILE A 683 13.30 -25.36 -24.72
C ILE A 683 13.50 -26.55 -25.67
N PRO A 684 12.44 -27.31 -26.03
CA PRO A 684 12.55 -28.40 -26.99
C PRO A 684 12.62 -27.91 -28.45
N SER A 685 13.10 -28.80 -29.34
CA SER A 685 13.20 -28.51 -30.77
C SER A 685 11.83 -28.53 -31.49
N TYR A 686 10.84 -29.23 -30.95
CA TYR A 686 9.49 -29.34 -31.51
C TYR A 686 8.53 -28.28 -30.95
N GLN A 687 7.35 -28.14 -31.60
CA GLN A 687 6.24 -27.32 -31.13
C GLN A 687 4.97 -28.20 -31.03
N PRO A 688 4.26 -28.24 -29.88
CA PRO A 688 3.02 -29.00 -29.75
C PRO A 688 1.91 -28.44 -30.65
N ALA A 689 1.16 -29.33 -31.29
CA ALA A 689 0.09 -28.96 -32.22
C ALA A 689 -0.94 -28.02 -31.56
N GLY A 690 -1.23 -26.90 -32.22
CA GLY A 690 -2.18 -25.91 -31.71
C GLY A 690 -1.66 -24.98 -30.61
N THR A 691 -0.37 -25.03 -30.25
CA THR A 691 0.27 -24.09 -29.32
C THR A 691 1.15 -23.07 -30.04
N GLY A 692 1.43 -21.93 -29.39
CA GLY A 692 2.28 -20.85 -29.93
C GLY A 692 1.52 -19.89 -30.84
N ARG A 693 0.19 -19.83 -30.75
CA ARG A 693 -0.68 -19.07 -31.69
C ARG A 693 -0.57 -17.56 -31.55
N TRP A 694 -0.01 -17.08 -30.44
CA TRP A 694 0.06 -15.66 -30.07
C TRP A 694 1.34 -14.95 -30.55
N PHE A 695 2.06 -15.57 -31.46
CA PHE A 695 3.39 -15.15 -31.91
C PHE A 695 3.41 -14.82 -33.41
N GLU A 696 3.56 -13.53 -33.72
CA GLU A 696 3.86 -13.05 -35.07
C GLU A 696 5.40 -12.92 -35.21
N PRO A 697 6.05 -13.61 -36.18
CA PRO A 697 7.51 -13.54 -36.37
C PRO A 697 7.98 -12.16 -36.84
N SER A 698 9.24 -11.83 -36.52
CA SER A 698 9.89 -10.62 -37.06
C SER A 698 10.09 -10.77 -38.57
N GLY A 699 9.57 -9.83 -39.37
CA GLY A 699 9.83 -9.76 -40.82
C GLY A 699 8.82 -10.46 -41.73
N ALA A 700 7.74 -11.04 -41.21
CA ALA A 700 6.65 -11.59 -42.03
C ALA A 700 5.78 -10.48 -42.66
N GLY A 701 6.30 -9.80 -43.68
CA GLY A 701 5.53 -8.86 -44.50
C GLY A 701 4.34 -9.58 -45.15
N LYS A 702 3.13 -9.05 -44.99
CA LYS A 702 1.93 -9.63 -45.62
C LYS A 702 2.03 -9.50 -47.14
N PRO A 703 1.82 -10.58 -47.93
CA PRO A 703 1.60 -10.44 -49.36
C PRO A 703 0.30 -9.66 -49.58
N GLU A 704 0.34 -8.64 -50.43
CA GLU A 704 -0.74 -7.68 -50.63
C GLU A 704 -1.87 -8.26 -51.49
N SER A 705 -2.71 -9.10 -50.89
CA SER A 705 -3.90 -9.65 -51.55
C SER A 705 -5.01 -8.60 -51.64
N ALA A 706 -5.03 -7.86 -52.75
CA ALA A 706 -5.95 -6.76 -52.99
C ALA A 706 -7.43 -7.13 -52.76
N ARG A 707 -8.12 -6.30 -51.96
CA ARG A 707 -9.59 -6.19 -51.96
C ARG A 707 -9.98 -4.72 -52.08
N LYS A 708 -10.96 -4.45 -52.94
CA LYS A 708 -11.50 -3.11 -53.19
C LYS A 708 -12.26 -2.58 -51.96
N PRO A 709 -12.38 -1.25 -51.81
CA PRO A 709 -13.18 -0.66 -50.74
C PRO A 709 -14.68 -0.80 -51.02
N GLU A 710 -15.44 -1.10 -49.97
CA GLU A 710 -16.84 -0.70 -49.81
C GLU A 710 -16.99 0.01 -48.47
N SER A 711 -18.10 0.75 -48.31
CA SER A 711 -18.17 1.96 -47.48
C SER A 711 -19.07 1.84 -46.23
N GLU A 712 -19.21 2.97 -45.54
CA GLU A 712 -20.24 3.29 -44.53
C GLU A 712 -20.01 2.85 -43.07
N GLU A 713 -19.45 3.78 -42.29
CA GLU A 713 -20.11 4.53 -41.20
C GLU A 713 -21.06 3.83 -40.18
N ARG A 714 -20.99 4.33 -38.91
CA ARG A 714 -21.98 4.17 -37.80
C ARG A 714 -22.03 2.78 -37.11
N ALA A 715 -22.55 2.63 -35.89
CA ALA A 715 -22.58 3.52 -34.70
C ALA A 715 -22.91 2.69 -33.43
N TYR A 716 -22.61 3.20 -32.24
CA TYR A 716 -22.99 2.57 -30.95
C TYR A 716 -24.49 2.73 -30.63
N ILE A 717 -25.21 1.62 -30.39
CA ILE A 717 -26.38 1.55 -29.46
C ILE A 717 -26.39 0.17 -28.74
N HIS A 718 -26.68 0.15 -27.44
CA HIS A 718 -26.96 -1.06 -26.64
C HIS A 718 -28.45 -1.42 -26.63
N SER A 719 -28.81 -2.71 -26.70
CA SER A 719 -29.79 -3.38 -25.79
C SER A 719 -29.98 -4.88 -26.12
N PRO A 720 -30.45 -5.72 -25.16
CA PRO A 720 -30.43 -7.18 -25.30
C PRO A 720 -31.71 -7.79 -25.93
N PRO A 721 -31.63 -9.00 -26.52
CA PRO A 721 -32.77 -9.67 -27.14
C PRO A 721 -33.61 -10.50 -26.15
N THR A 722 -34.94 -10.34 -26.21
CA THR A 722 -35.92 -11.31 -25.70
C THR A 722 -36.28 -12.33 -26.79
N PRO A 723 -36.57 -13.60 -26.45
CA PRO A 723 -36.80 -14.65 -27.45
C PRO A 723 -38.09 -14.45 -28.25
N ARG A 724 -38.09 -14.88 -29.53
CA ARG A 724 -39.28 -14.96 -30.39
C ARG A 724 -39.45 -16.37 -30.96
N THR A 725 -40.71 -16.79 -31.08
CA THR A 725 -41.14 -18.06 -31.67
C THR A 725 -41.33 -17.97 -33.19
N GLU A 726 -41.21 -19.11 -33.87
CA GLU A 726 -41.32 -19.26 -35.33
C GLU A 726 -42.77 -19.25 -35.88
N SER A 727 -42.93 -19.12 -37.20
CA SER A 727 -44.21 -19.41 -37.90
C SER A 727 -44.06 -19.99 -39.32
N ARG A 728 -43.95 -21.32 -39.39
CA ARG A 728 -44.61 -22.26 -40.34
C ARG A 728 -44.60 -22.04 -41.87
N GLY A 729 -44.16 -23.10 -42.58
CA GLY A 729 -44.71 -23.56 -43.87
C GLY A 729 -45.44 -24.92 -43.75
N LYS A 730 -46.13 -25.37 -44.81
CA LYS A 730 -46.95 -26.61 -44.96
C LYS A 730 -47.14 -26.93 -46.47
N PRO A 731 -47.69 -28.09 -46.95
CA PRO A 731 -48.49 -29.14 -46.25
C PRO A 731 -48.32 -30.66 -46.64
N LYS A 732 -48.80 -31.56 -45.76
CA LYS A 732 -49.53 -32.86 -46.04
C LYS A 732 -48.75 -34.08 -46.67
N PRO A 733 -49.32 -35.32 -46.72
CA PRO A 733 -49.46 -36.28 -45.58
C PRO A 733 -49.19 -37.76 -46.04
N PRO A 734 -49.79 -38.84 -45.47
CA PRO A 734 -50.17 -39.20 -44.08
C PRO A 734 -49.15 -40.22 -43.49
N ASP A 735 -49.28 -40.98 -42.39
CA ASP A 735 -50.34 -41.38 -41.42
C ASP A 735 -49.59 -41.96 -40.15
N ARG A 736 -50.09 -42.62 -39.09
CA ARG A 736 -51.43 -42.98 -38.52
C ARG A 736 -51.28 -43.24 -37.00
N PHE A 737 -52.36 -43.05 -36.22
CA PHE A 737 -52.53 -43.38 -34.78
C PHE A 737 -51.59 -42.69 -33.74
N GLY A 738 -52.05 -42.25 -32.56
CA GLY A 738 -53.44 -42.06 -32.10
C GLY A 738 -53.58 -41.85 -30.58
N LYS A 739 -54.54 -40.99 -30.16
CA LYS A 739 -55.03 -40.75 -28.76
C LYS A 739 -54.01 -40.13 -27.78
N SER A 740 -54.33 -39.34 -26.74
CA SER A 740 -55.44 -38.44 -26.29
C SER A 740 -55.11 -38.06 -24.82
N SER A 741 -55.46 -36.93 -24.18
CA SER A 741 -56.18 -35.68 -24.54
C SER A 741 -56.27 -34.76 -23.30
N ALA A 742 -56.38 -33.42 -23.50
CA ALA A 742 -56.81 -32.38 -22.53
C ALA A 742 -55.97 -32.18 -21.23
N ALA A 743 -55.61 -30.97 -20.74
CA ALA A 743 -56.30 -29.67 -20.56
C ALA A 743 -57.25 -29.64 -19.32
N ALA A 744 -57.39 -28.55 -18.56
CA ALA A 744 -57.00 -27.15 -18.80
C ALA A 744 -56.61 -26.34 -17.51
N ARG A 745 -56.18 -25.09 -17.72
CA ARG A 745 -56.13 -23.95 -16.76
C ARG A 745 -57.38 -23.04 -16.98
N PRO A 746 -57.55 -21.81 -16.40
CA PRO A 746 -56.94 -21.13 -15.23
C PRO A 746 -57.99 -20.57 -14.24
N THR A 747 -57.60 -19.79 -13.21
CA THR A 747 -57.88 -18.34 -13.03
C THR A 747 -57.48 -17.84 -11.62
N GLU A 748 -57.64 -16.54 -11.34
CA GLU A 748 -56.94 -15.77 -10.29
C GLU A 748 -57.85 -15.32 -9.12
N SER A 749 -57.24 -14.56 -8.21
CA SER A 749 -57.82 -13.56 -7.29
C SER A 749 -58.24 -13.99 -5.87
N ALA A 750 -58.03 -13.04 -4.95
CA ALA A 750 -58.56 -12.97 -3.60
C ALA A 750 -59.40 -11.66 -3.50
N PRO A 751 -60.32 -11.49 -2.51
CA PRO A 751 -59.85 -11.02 -1.20
C PRO A 751 -60.77 -11.34 0.02
N SER A 752 -60.34 -10.80 1.17
CA SER A 752 -61.17 -10.39 2.33
C SER A 752 -61.59 -11.46 3.36
N ALA A 753 -62.08 -10.99 4.50
CA ALA A 753 -62.09 -11.69 5.79
C ALA A 753 -63.50 -11.92 6.36
N SER A 754 -63.67 -12.82 7.34
CA SER A 754 -64.35 -12.47 8.60
C SER A 754 -64.27 -13.53 9.74
N ARG A 755 -64.11 -13.01 10.96
CA ARG A 755 -64.81 -13.30 12.24
C ARG A 755 -65.04 -14.75 12.78
N ARG A 756 -64.51 -14.91 14.01
CA ARG A 756 -65.15 -15.42 15.27
C ARG A 756 -65.19 -16.93 15.58
N GLY A 757 -64.91 -17.24 16.86
CA GLY A 757 -65.22 -18.51 17.55
C GLY A 757 -64.04 -19.08 18.38
N ALA A 758 -64.23 -19.67 19.55
CA ALA A 758 -64.51 -19.04 20.86
C ALA A 758 -64.24 -20.04 22.02
N GLY A 759 -63.76 -19.56 23.19
CA GLY A 759 -63.46 -20.36 24.41
C GLY A 759 -62.09 -19.95 25.00
N ARG A 760 -61.92 -19.42 26.23
CA ARG A 760 -62.30 -19.89 27.60
C ARG A 760 -61.66 -21.24 27.94
N GLY A 761 -60.87 -21.42 29.00
CA GLY A 761 -60.29 -20.55 30.06
C GLY A 761 -59.29 -21.39 30.90
N ALA A 762 -58.66 -21.00 32.01
CA ALA A 762 -58.58 -19.72 32.75
C ALA A 762 -57.29 -19.69 33.63
N ARG A 763 -56.93 -18.52 34.17
CA ARG A 763 -55.93 -18.26 35.24
C ARG A 763 -56.67 -18.12 36.61
N PRO A 764 -56.05 -17.90 37.82
CA PRO A 764 -54.73 -17.30 38.12
C PRO A 764 -53.93 -17.87 39.34
N GLY A 765 -52.83 -17.21 39.72
CA GLY A 765 -52.15 -17.39 41.03
C GLY A 765 -50.74 -16.77 41.10
N ALA A 766 -50.54 -15.73 41.95
CA ALA A 766 -49.28 -15.03 42.29
C ALA A 766 -49.56 -13.94 43.35
N PRO A 767 -48.58 -13.22 43.96
CA PRO A 767 -47.19 -13.56 44.33
C PRO A 767 -46.90 -13.31 45.86
N SER A 768 -45.68 -13.58 46.37
CA SER A 768 -44.98 -12.76 47.43
C SER A 768 -43.68 -13.38 47.98
N GLU A 769 -42.71 -12.51 48.36
CA GLU A 769 -41.60 -12.74 49.32
C GLU A 769 -42.04 -12.23 50.75
N PRO A 770 -41.21 -12.02 51.82
CA PRO A 770 -39.75 -12.12 52.02
C PRO A 770 -39.27 -12.86 53.34
N PRO A 771 -38.46 -12.29 54.28
CA PRO A 771 -37.01 -12.62 54.41
C PRO A 771 -36.51 -13.06 55.82
N VAL A 772 -35.24 -13.45 55.95
CA VAL A 772 -34.52 -13.61 57.25
C VAL A 772 -33.03 -13.17 57.18
N THR A 773 -32.49 -12.62 58.28
CA THR A 773 -31.10 -12.14 58.51
C THR A 773 -30.19 -13.22 59.14
N HIS A 774 -28.85 -13.17 59.28
CA HIS A 774 -27.81 -12.16 59.60
C HIS A 774 -26.41 -12.67 59.09
N GLY A 775 -25.24 -11.98 59.18
CA GLY A 775 -24.89 -10.59 59.54
C GLY A 775 -23.45 -10.41 60.09
N ARG A 776 -22.99 -9.13 60.18
CA ARG A 776 -21.84 -8.58 60.96
C ARG A 776 -20.34 -8.80 60.57
N ARG A 777 -19.70 -7.64 60.31
CA ARG A 777 -18.41 -7.11 60.86
C ARG A 777 -17.02 -7.49 60.28
N ALA A 778 -16.34 -6.43 59.78
CA ALA A 778 -14.92 -6.05 60.00
C ALA A 778 -13.81 -6.95 59.38
N ALA A 779 -12.56 -6.50 59.12
CA ALA A 779 -11.88 -5.21 59.33
C ALA A 779 -10.76 -4.97 58.27
N ARG A 780 -10.03 -3.85 58.43
CA ARG A 780 -8.56 -3.62 58.26
C ARG A 780 -7.69 -4.76 57.62
N ALA A 781 -6.63 -4.49 56.83
CA ALA A 781 -5.90 -3.24 56.53
C ALA A 781 -5.03 -3.33 55.25
N SER A 782 -4.41 -2.21 54.88
CA SER A 782 -3.39 -2.04 53.83
C SER A 782 -2.00 -2.60 54.22
N VAL A 783 -1.30 -3.24 53.26
CA VAL A 783 0.18 -3.30 53.24
C VAL A 783 0.75 -3.18 51.81
N LYS A 784 1.74 -2.31 51.67
CA LYS A 784 2.79 -2.21 50.63
C LYS A 784 4.09 -1.86 51.40
N PRO A 785 5.32 -1.97 50.84
CA PRO A 785 5.81 -2.79 49.73
C PRO A 785 7.15 -3.49 50.14
N LYS A 786 8.08 -3.66 49.18
CA LYS A 786 9.47 -4.20 49.22
C LYS A 786 9.56 -5.71 48.90
N LYS A 787 10.62 -6.16 48.22
CA LYS A 787 11.77 -5.40 47.65
C LYS A 787 11.50 -4.95 46.21
#